data_AF-A0A359L7C8-F1
#
_entry.id   AF-A0A359L7C8-F1
#
_cell.length_a   1.000
_cell.length_b   1.000
_cell.length_c   1.000
_cell.angle_alpha   90.00
_cell.angle_beta   90.00
_cell.angle_gamma   90.00
#
_symmetry.space_group_name_H-M   'P 1'
#
loop_
_entity.id
_entity.type
_entity.pdbx_description
1 polymer ?
#
loop_
_entity_poly.entity_id
_entity_poly.type
_entity_poly.pdbx_seq_one_letter_code
_entity_poly.pdbx_strand_id
1 'polypeptide(L)'
;MFKPLAIAIFICIPLFSFTQTSTLLEEGIEKKVSIHPSKNADDAANNQMLELVSRAMATPMQQTKLTYTIKEHRKIVKNNQSLQLSVAVGNFVHPDVINYLNFPINSYLIPSLISYTYVWETVEGRVLETKRAEKEKFKNGAYLFKSNIPDSYSDSTYKLYLSELSLGFDLSDVKKLDEFMGTVDAYYNADARLNLMEQELSLIKADTLEMLETYFQQTLNNQKTINQFKFMRFPSKLDLDANDPVKFVSHLGRSEEQNKAIKKELEFARDNMHITYYKKGLDWMKWNQPIKANEYFIKSIQSKGTYAPPYIELAQFDFAQKKYKPAIDSCKKVLNNLKPDTDTRYKAVKLAESVVYVYLDSINRLIEAKDYTPAVTLFEQCKKYSKEIPGIEVFSEFEQINKQLLETFYNQMVEKTERQLQNGELLAAQHQIDSLMGFRQTNSQYIQKADKEVVLLKNLYSQWLDKGKIAMENKQFDTCSFALNQASVICHNYEAVPCDVTLDELIKQANQAYYSHLLAETRSAIDDQLADSALTLLELAQKVKLQHNLPKDGLSDTLYLDAKQLKYTDLIKSGDQAYRQNQMREALAFYQEAKVIESELPVLKNTELDEKTTQSAKNLVLILCIQSESFIDAMNLNQAQQKLAQAQQLANQHSITKDAEVAKAMESLNQKLSQGKCAQLTHEFNVQVLACKKFTEKREYIFANQALEKATILAKGNPDCGMDVSEMLELQKTIQPISHYQKEMAKINQYIDEKEYHDALEAYQSLTKFFTDSCPEKFGIVHQPIEVYVKSHSIGLFIDYGVTYFTNLGDLNFSLDLLNELRHREYNSGWSKLSQEALGTKLAQADLEKNRDLEPKLKVLDYTHSDKWYNHLKKAYLLEWKNNKF
;
A
#
# COMPACT_ATOMS: atom_id res chain seq x y z
N MET A 1 82.22 -28.80 52.61
CA MET A 1 83.03 -27.94 53.51
C MET A 1 82.51 -26.52 53.39
N PHE A 2 81.84 -26.04 54.43
CA PHE A 2 81.50 -24.63 54.60
C PHE A 2 82.76 -23.84 54.93
N LYS A 3 82.94 -22.65 54.35
CA LYS A 3 83.28 -21.43 55.12
C LYS A 3 83.00 -20.15 54.30
N PRO A 4 82.67 -19.04 54.98
CA PRO A 4 81.92 -17.92 54.40
C PRO A 4 82.71 -16.59 54.33
N LEU A 5 82.00 -15.59 53.81
CA LEU A 5 82.05 -14.15 54.13
C LEU A 5 83.20 -13.31 53.54
N ALA A 6 82.84 -12.39 52.63
CA ALA A 6 83.02 -10.95 52.86
C ALA A 6 82.29 -10.14 51.78
N ILE A 7 81.50 -9.18 52.24
CA ILE A 7 80.77 -8.17 51.48
C ILE A 7 81.76 -7.12 50.97
N ALA A 8 81.68 -6.78 49.69
CA ALA A 8 82.18 -5.52 49.16
C ALA A 8 81.11 -4.93 48.23
N ILE A 9 80.48 -3.85 48.72
CA ILE A 9 79.59 -2.99 47.95
C ILE A 9 80.45 -2.23 46.95
N PHE A 10 80.30 -2.53 45.67
CA PHE A 10 80.78 -1.68 44.57
C PHE A 10 79.55 -1.11 43.86
N ILE A 11 79.39 0.20 44.03
CA ILE A 11 78.41 1.03 43.31
C ILE A 11 78.88 1.07 41.85
N CYS A 12 78.31 0.22 40.99
CA CYS A 12 78.39 0.39 39.55
C CYS A 12 77.19 1.22 39.10
N ILE A 13 77.45 2.51 38.88
CA ILE A 13 76.55 3.41 38.14
C ILE A 13 76.33 2.77 36.76
N PRO A 14 75.09 2.47 36.34
CA PRO A 14 74.85 2.09 34.96
C PRO A 14 75.16 3.32 34.11
N LEU A 15 76.22 3.23 33.31
CA LEU A 15 76.41 4.10 32.16
C LEU A 15 75.20 3.89 31.26
N PHE A 16 74.16 4.70 31.45
CA PHE A 16 73.21 4.99 30.40
C PHE A 16 74.04 5.64 29.31
N SER A 17 74.50 4.85 28.35
CA SER A 17 74.90 5.38 27.05
C SER A 17 73.65 6.05 26.49
N PHE A 18 73.54 7.37 26.70
CA PHE A 18 72.69 8.19 25.86
C PHE A 18 73.19 7.94 24.43
N THR A 19 72.49 7.09 23.69
CA THR A 19 72.60 7.07 22.24
C THR A 19 72.26 8.47 21.78
N GLN A 20 73.28 9.28 21.49
CA GLN A 20 73.11 10.56 20.86
C GLN A 20 72.58 10.28 19.46
N THR A 21 71.26 10.33 19.33
CA THR A 21 70.58 10.25 18.05
C THR A 21 70.65 11.63 17.41
N SER A 22 71.45 11.79 16.36
CA SER A 22 71.52 13.04 15.61
C SER A 22 70.69 12.93 14.35
N THR A 23 69.68 13.79 14.20
CA THR A 23 68.93 13.91 12.94
C THR A 23 69.84 14.60 11.92
N LEU A 24 70.20 13.86 10.87
CA LEU A 24 71.04 14.37 9.80
C LEU A 24 70.22 15.03 8.68
N LEU A 25 68.96 14.65 8.55
CA LEU A 25 68.00 15.21 7.59
C LEU A 25 66.59 15.06 8.15
N GLU A 26 65.79 16.12 8.12
CA GLU A 26 64.34 16.08 8.39
C GLU A 26 63.67 17.20 7.58
N GLU A 27 62.96 16.80 6.52
CA GLU A 27 62.36 17.72 5.57
C GLU A 27 60.95 17.28 5.18
N GLY A 28 60.05 18.26 5.03
CA GLY A 28 58.70 18.08 4.48
C GLY A 28 58.58 18.87 3.19
N ILE A 29 58.31 18.19 2.08
CA ILE A 29 58.24 18.79 0.75
C ILE A 29 56.86 18.53 0.17
N GLU A 30 56.19 19.58 -0.25
CA GLU A 30 54.96 19.46 -1.04
C GLU A 30 55.31 19.21 -2.51
N LYS A 31 54.71 18.15 -3.08
CA LYS A 31 54.85 17.81 -4.49
C LYS A 31 53.48 17.70 -5.13
N LYS A 32 53.39 18.05 -6.41
CA LYS A 32 52.23 17.75 -7.25
C LYS A 32 52.54 16.53 -8.09
N VAL A 33 51.68 15.52 -8.02
CA VAL A 33 51.78 14.31 -8.84
C VAL A 33 50.50 14.18 -9.65
N SER A 34 50.64 14.00 -10.95
CA SER A 34 49.52 13.88 -11.87
C SER A 34 49.50 12.49 -12.51
N ILE A 35 48.31 11.90 -12.55
CA ILE A 35 48.03 10.67 -13.30
C ILE A 35 47.51 11.09 -14.66
N HIS A 36 48.21 10.68 -15.71
CA HIS A 36 47.91 11.01 -17.10
C HIS A 36 47.44 9.78 -17.89
N PRO A 37 46.65 9.97 -18.96
CA PRO A 37 46.32 8.90 -19.90
C PRO A 37 47.58 8.29 -20.51
N SER A 38 47.68 6.97 -20.51
CA SER A 38 48.84 6.22 -21.02
C SER A 38 48.41 5.28 -22.14
N LYS A 39 49.29 5.05 -23.13
CA LYS A 39 49.08 4.00 -24.15
C LYS A 39 49.61 2.63 -23.72
N ASN A 40 50.25 2.56 -22.55
CA ASN A 40 50.82 1.32 -22.05
C ASN A 40 49.72 0.41 -21.46
N ALA A 41 49.73 -0.87 -21.84
CA ALA A 41 48.79 -1.87 -21.33
C ALA A 41 48.92 -2.05 -19.81
N ASP A 42 50.12 -1.82 -19.27
CA ASP A 42 50.39 -1.91 -17.84
C ASP A 42 49.67 -0.84 -17.01
N ASP A 43 49.19 0.24 -17.62
CA ASP A 43 48.44 1.33 -16.97
C ASP A 43 46.91 1.20 -17.13
N ALA A 44 46.42 0.02 -17.50
CA ALA A 44 45.00 -0.21 -17.80
C ALA A 44 44.05 0.27 -16.69
N ALA A 45 44.37 0.03 -15.42
CA ALA A 45 43.52 0.46 -14.29
C ALA A 45 43.48 1.99 -14.13
N ASN A 46 44.61 2.68 -14.36
CA ASN A 46 44.66 4.14 -14.36
C ASN A 46 43.84 4.72 -15.52
N ASN A 47 43.97 4.14 -16.72
CA ASN A 47 43.18 4.55 -17.87
C ASN A 47 41.68 4.34 -17.65
N GLN A 48 41.28 3.20 -17.07
CA GLN A 48 39.88 2.94 -16.72
C GLN A 48 39.38 3.92 -15.67
N MET A 49 40.15 4.21 -14.62
CA MET A 49 39.77 5.22 -13.63
C MET A 49 39.61 6.61 -14.27
N LEU A 50 40.55 7.02 -15.11
CA LEU A 50 40.48 8.28 -15.84
C LEU A 50 39.29 8.30 -16.80
N GLU A 51 38.90 7.18 -17.40
CA GLU A 51 37.70 7.06 -18.21
C GLU A 51 36.43 7.29 -17.36
N LEU A 52 36.32 6.66 -16.18
CA LEU A 52 35.22 6.90 -15.23
C LEU A 52 35.13 8.39 -14.82
N VAL A 53 36.26 8.98 -14.46
CA VAL A 53 36.35 10.40 -14.08
C VAL A 53 36.02 11.32 -15.26
N SER A 54 36.44 10.97 -16.47
CA SER A 54 36.16 11.73 -17.68
C SER A 54 34.66 11.84 -17.95
N ARG A 55 33.89 10.77 -17.65
CA ARG A 55 32.43 10.78 -17.69
C ARG A 55 31.82 11.72 -16.64
N ALA A 56 32.36 11.74 -15.42
CA ALA A 56 31.90 12.65 -14.37
C ALA A 56 32.23 14.13 -14.63
N MET A 57 33.38 14.40 -15.24
CA MET A 57 33.81 15.75 -15.58
C MET A 57 33.29 16.24 -16.95
N ALA A 58 32.67 15.36 -17.74
CA ALA A 58 32.30 15.60 -19.14
C ALA A 58 33.47 16.09 -20.03
N THR A 59 34.68 15.58 -19.77
CA THR A 59 35.91 15.93 -20.52
C THR A 59 36.38 14.76 -21.39
N PRO A 60 37.06 15.00 -22.53
CA PRO A 60 37.67 13.90 -23.30
C PRO A 60 38.69 13.13 -22.45
N MET A 61 38.72 11.79 -22.59
CA MET A 61 39.63 10.93 -21.83
C MET A 61 41.10 11.36 -21.98
N GLN A 62 41.52 11.76 -23.19
CA GLN A 62 42.90 12.21 -23.49
C GLN A 62 43.28 13.52 -22.78
N GLN A 63 42.29 14.31 -22.34
CA GLN A 63 42.49 15.57 -21.61
C GLN A 63 42.27 15.40 -20.10
N THR A 64 41.75 14.25 -19.67
CA THR A 64 41.43 13.99 -18.26
C THR A 64 42.68 13.59 -17.50
N LYS A 65 42.98 14.31 -16.43
CA LYS A 65 44.10 14.02 -15.53
C LYS A 65 43.67 14.23 -14.08
N LEU A 66 44.17 13.39 -13.18
CA LEU A 66 43.98 13.56 -11.75
C LEU A 66 45.26 14.12 -11.16
N THR A 67 45.19 15.27 -10.48
CA THR A 67 46.36 15.91 -9.87
C THR A 67 46.21 15.93 -8.37
N TYR A 68 47.20 15.37 -7.68
CA TYR A 68 47.24 15.30 -6.24
C TYR A 68 48.33 16.22 -5.72
N THR A 69 47.98 17.03 -4.73
CA THR A 69 48.98 17.63 -3.84
C THR A 69 49.31 16.60 -2.78
N ILE A 70 50.58 16.25 -2.63
CA ILE A 70 51.06 15.28 -1.64
C ILE A 70 52.14 15.92 -0.77
N LYS A 71 52.26 15.46 0.47
CA LYS A 71 53.33 15.81 1.40
C LYS A 71 54.29 14.66 1.52
N GLU A 72 55.52 14.88 1.07
CA GLU A 72 56.64 13.96 1.23
C GLU A 72 57.42 14.33 2.48
N HIS A 73 57.58 13.38 3.39
CA HIS A 73 58.37 13.53 4.61
C HIS A 73 59.58 12.61 4.54
N ARG A 74 60.78 13.19 4.65
CA ARG A 74 62.05 12.47 4.59
C ARG A 74 62.82 12.65 5.88
N LYS A 75 63.42 11.57 6.37
CA LYS A 75 64.21 11.61 7.59
C LYS A 75 65.41 10.68 7.52
N ILE A 76 66.59 11.18 7.90
CA ILE A 76 67.78 10.38 8.21
C ILE A 76 68.14 10.64 9.67
N VAL A 77 68.11 9.60 10.49
CA VAL A 77 68.53 9.66 11.89
C VAL A 77 69.76 8.76 12.08
N LYS A 78 70.83 9.33 12.62
CA LYS A 78 72.04 8.57 12.96
C LYS A 78 71.98 8.12 14.41
N ASN A 79 72.11 6.81 14.62
CA ASN A 79 72.15 6.14 15.91
C ASN A 79 73.46 5.36 16.01
N ASN A 80 74.49 5.94 16.66
CA ASN A 80 75.83 5.37 16.77
C ASN A 80 76.44 4.98 15.40
N GLN A 81 76.52 3.69 15.10
CA GLN A 81 77.07 3.09 13.87
C GLN A 81 75.99 2.75 12.84
N SER A 82 74.76 3.24 12.98
CA SER A 82 73.65 2.95 12.08
C SER A 82 72.90 4.20 11.66
N LEU A 83 72.44 4.22 10.41
CA LEU A 83 71.57 5.25 9.85
C LEU A 83 70.17 4.65 9.68
N GLN A 84 69.16 5.35 10.17
CA GLN A 84 67.75 5.06 9.90
C GLN A 84 67.24 6.02 8.83
N LEU A 85 66.88 5.48 7.67
CA LEU A 85 66.35 6.23 6.54
C LEU A 85 64.86 5.95 6.47
N SER A 86 64.07 7.01 6.34
CA SER A 86 62.63 6.86 6.14
C SER A 86 62.10 7.92 5.18
N VAL A 87 61.24 7.49 4.27
CA VAL A 87 60.41 8.37 3.45
C VAL A 87 58.96 7.95 3.60
N ALA A 88 58.10 8.91 3.91
CA ALA A 88 56.65 8.75 3.95
C ALA A 88 56.00 9.74 2.98
N VAL A 89 54.87 9.34 2.41
CA VAL A 89 54.05 10.22 1.58
C VAL A 89 52.62 10.17 2.08
N GLY A 90 52.02 11.34 2.28
CA GLY A 90 50.67 11.46 2.82
C GLY A 90 49.97 12.73 2.38
N ASN A 91 48.78 12.94 2.91
CA ASN A 91 47.98 14.14 2.68
C ASN A 91 47.65 14.36 1.20
N PHE A 92 47.20 13.29 0.54
CA PHE A 92 46.74 13.30 -0.84
C PHE A 92 45.47 14.14 -0.96
N VAL A 93 45.64 15.40 -1.36
CA VAL A 93 44.53 16.32 -1.57
C VAL A 93 44.32 16.46 -3.07
N HIS A 94 43.17 15.99 -3.54
CA HIS A 94 42.66 16.38 -4.84
C HIS A 94 42.00 17.77 -4.71
N PRO A 95 42.40 18.76 -5.51
CA PRO A 95 41.96 20.15 -5.32
C PRO A 95 40.48 20.38 -5.68
N ASP A 96 39.96 19.59 -6.63
CA ASP A 96 38.61 19.78 -7.16
C ASP A 96 37.63 18.76 -6.59
N VAL A 97 36.43 19.22 -6.22
CA VAL A 97 35.29 18.32 -5.93
C VAL A 97 34.70 17.86 -7.27
N ILE A 98 34.76 16.57 -7.52
CA ILE A 98 34.24 15.95 -8.74
C ILE A 98 32.92 15.27 -8.38
N ASN A 99 31.86 15.66 -9.07
CA ASN A 99 30.55 15.06 -8.92
C ASN A 99 30.21 14.22 -10.14
N TYR A 100 29.77 12.98 -9.94
CA TYR A 100 29.08 12.24 -10.98
C TYR A 100 27.60 12.44 -10.78
N LEU A 101 27.05 13.36 -11.57
CA LEU A 101 25.63 13.70 -11.54
C LEU A 101 25.24 14.02 -10.09
N ASN A 102 25.72 15.17 -9.60
CA ASN A 102 25.60 15.82 -8.27
C ASN A 102 25.81 14.90 -7.07
N PHE A 103 26.26 13.66 -7.27
CA PHE A 103 26.79 12.83 -6.20
C PHE A 103 28.33 12.91 -6.21
N PRO A 104 28.98 13.28 -5.09
CA PRO A 104 30.42 13.44 -5.04
C PRO A 104 31.14 12.09 -5.16
N ILE A 105 32.18 12.04 -6.00
CA ILE A 105 32.99 10.83 -6.22
C ILE A 105 34.39 10.90 -5.61
N ASN A 106 34.77 12.01 -4.99
CA ASN A 106 36.12 12.23 -4.45
C ASN A 106 36.61 11.16 -3.48
N SER A 107 35.71 10.57 -2.68
CA SER A 107 36.04 9.48 -1.75
C SER A 107 36.54 8.22 -2.46
N TYR A 108 36.22 8.05 -3.74
CA TYR A 108 36.64 6.94 -4.60
C TYR A 108 37.91 7.26 -5.41
N LEU A 109 38.39 8.51 -5.39
CA LEU A 109 39.54 8.97 -6.18
C LEU A 109 40.84 9.02 -5.37
N ILE A 110 40.94 8.21 -4.32
CA ILE A 110 42.15 8.10 -3.51
C ILE A 110 43.02 6.99 -4.11
N PRO A 111 44.24 7.28 -4.63
CA PRO A 111 45.10 6.26 -5.21
C PRO A 111 45.48 5.19 -4.19
N SER A 112 45.51 3.92 -4.62
CA SER A 112 45.90 2.79 -3.77
C SER A 112 47.28 2.22 -4.12
N LEU A 113 47.83 2.59 -5.28
CA LEU A 113 49.14 2.17 -5.77
C LEU A 113 50.12 3.33 -5.86
N ILE A 114 51.38 3.05 -5.57
CA ILE A 114 52.49 4.01 -5.67
C ILE A 114 53.71 3.34 -6.28
N SER A 115 54.39 4.03 -7.19
CA SER A 115 55.71 3.62 -7.70
C SER A 115 56.72 4.72 -7.43
N TYR A 116 57.91 4.34 -7.00
CA TYR A 116 58.92 5.32 -6.64
C TYR A 116 60.34 4.77 -6.77
N THR A 117 61.28 5.67 -7.01
CA THR A 117 62.72 5.40 -6.93
C THR A 117 63.31 6.34 -5.88
N TYR A 118 63.83 5.79 -4.79
CA TYR A 118 64.58 6.60 -3.82
C TYR A 118 66.07 6.54 -4.13
N VAL A 119 66.72 7.69 -3.93
CA VAL A 119 68.15 7.86 -4.05
C VAL A 119 68.68 8.37 -2.71
N TRP A 120 69.69 7.67 -2.20
CA TRP A 120 70.49 8.09 -1.07
C TRP A 120 71.90 8.38 -1.56
N GLU A 121 72.40 9.58 -1.31
CA GLU A 121 73.72 10.03 -1.76
C GLU A 121 74.44 10.90 -0.72
N THR A 122 75.75 11.03 -0.90
CA THR A 122 76.57 12.03 -0.19
C THR A 122 76.28 13.44 -0.71
N VAL A 123 76.64 14.49 0.03
CA VAL A 123 76.43 15.88 -0.41
C VAL A 123 77.21 16.21 -1.71
N GLU A 124 78.35 15.55 -1.92
CA GLU A 124 79.20 15.66 -3.12
C GLU A 124 78.62 14.96 -4.36
N GLY A 125 77.46 14.28 -4.24
CA GLY A 125 76.75 13.66 -5.37
C GLY A 125 77.19 12.23 -5.67
N ARG A 126 77.94 11.57 -4.78
CA ARG A 126 78.19 10.13 -4.88
C ARG A 126 76.97 9.36 -4.39
N VAL A 127 76.28 8.68 -5.31
CA VAL A 127 75.14 7.79 -5.03
C VAL A 127 75.60 6.57 -4.21
N LEU A 128 74.93 6.35 -3.08
CA LEU A 128 75.19 5.27 -2.13
C LEU A 128 74.21 4.11 -2.32
N GLU A 129 72.93 4.42 -2.53
CA GLU A 129 71.90 3.43 -2.83
C GLU A 129 70.81 4.03 -3.72
N THR A 130 70.35 3.23 -4.68
CA THR A 130 69.14 3.49 -5.45
C THR A 130 68.26 2.25 -5.39
N LYS A 131 67.01 2.41 -4.98
CA LYS A 131 66.03 1.31 -5.00
C LYS A 131 64.72 1.76 -5.62
N ARG A 132 64.20 0.91 -6.49
CA ARG A 132 62.95 1.11 -7.22
C ARG A 132 61.89 0.16 -6.69
N ALA A 133 60.68 0.69 -6.51
CA ALA A 133 59.47 -0.05 -6.18
C ALA A 133 58.38 0.33 -7.17
N GLU A 134 57.64 -0.65 -7.67
CA GLU A 134 56.62 -0.43 -8.70
C GLU A 134 55.27 -0.97 -8.24
N LYS A 135 54.22 -0.14 -8.39
CA LYS A 135 52.82 -0.51 -8.12
C LYS A 135 52.59 -1.13 -6.74
N GLU A 136 53.30 -0.63 -5.73
CA GLU A 136 53.14 -1.09 -4.36
C GLU A 136 51.82 -0.60 -3.78
N LYS A 137 51.12 -1.46 -3.06
CA LYS A 137 49.92 -1.05 -2.31
C LYS A 137 50.35 -0.17 -1.15
N PHE A 138 49.70 0.97 -0.99
CA PHE A 138 49.99 1.88 0.10
C PHE A 138 48.71 2.38 0.78
N LYS A 139 48.88 2.88 2.00
CA LYS A 139 47.83 3.61 2.73
C LYS A 139 48.29 5.05 2.87
N ASN A 140 47.38 6.00 2.69
CA ASN A 140 47.67 7.42 2.88
C ASN A 140 48.31 7.66 4.27
N GLY A 141 49.49 8.28 4.30
CA GLY A 141 50.25 8.55 5.53
C GLY A 141 51.17 7.43 6.00
N ALA A 142 51.25 6.31 5.26
CA ALA A 142 52.21 5.24 5.56
C ALA A 142 53.64 5.58 5.09
N TYR A 143 54.64 4.96 5.73
CA TYR A 143 56.02 4.99 5.23
C TYR A 143 56.09 4.22 3.91
N LEU A 144 56.65 4.84 2.87
CA LEU A 144 56.97 4.17 1.61
C LEU A 144 58.13 3.21 1.81
N PHE A 145 59.15 3.67 2.53
CA PHE A 145 60.21 2.82 3.02
C PHE A 145 60.74 3.31 4.36
N LYS A 146 61.23 2.36 5.14
CA LYS A 146 61.97 2.59 6.37
C LYS A 146 63.05 1.51 6.47
N SER A 147 64.32 1.92 6.48
CA SER A 147 65.47 1.01 6.52
C SER A 147 66.47 1.44 7.57
N ASN A 148 67.14 0.48 8.19
CA ASN A 148 68.26 0.70 9.08
C ASN A 148 69.50 0.10 8.44
N ILE A 149 70.53 0.91 8.22
CA ILE A 149 71.76 0.50 7.54
C ILE A 149 73.00 0.85 8.37
N PRO A 150 74.13 0.13 8.23
CA PRO A 150 75.39 0.48 8.89
C PRO A 150 75.98 1.78 8.32
N ASP A 151 76.42 2.70 9.20
CA ASP A 151 77.11 3.93 8.83
C ASP A 151 78.58 3.64 8.47
N SER A 152 78.78 3.07 7.27
CA SER A 152 80.11 2.65 6.78
C SER A 152 80.88 3.78 6.09
N TYR A 153 80.25 4.94 5.88
CA TYR A 153 80.78 6.05 5.09
C TYR A 153 81.20 7.23 5.96
N SER A 154 80.71 7.31 7.21
CA SER A 154 81.13 8.31 8.21
C SER A 154 81.04 9.76 7.73
N ASP A 155 80.06 10.05 6.88
CA ASP A 155 79.80 11.41 6.38
C ASP A 155 79.02 12.21 7.44
N SER A 156 79.20 13.54 7.41
CA SER A 156 78.51 14.47 8.31
C SER A 156 77.13 14.87 7.78
N THR A 157 76.89 14.73 6.48
CA THR A 157 75.64 15.15 5.83
C THR A 157 75.29 14.24 4.65
N TYR A 158 74.00 13.97 4.45
CA TYR A 158 73.49 13.09 3.37
C TYR A 158 72.29 13.73 2.67
N LYS A 159 72.02 13.33 1.43
CA LYS A 159 70.77 13.64 0.73
C LYS A 159 69.94 12.38 0.58
N LEU A 160 68.63 12.51 0.83
CA LEU A 160 67.63 11.51 0.56
C LEU A 160 66.52 12.15 -0.26
N TYR A 161 66.20 11.57 -1.40
CA TYR A 161 65.10 12.08 -2.22
C TYR A 161 64.47 11.00 -3.08
N LEU A 162 63.19 11.20 -3.41
CA LEU A 162 62.53 10.46 -4.47
C LEU A 162 62.85 11.12 -5.81
N SER A 163 63.62 10.42 -6.65
CA SER A 163 63.95 10.86 -8.01
C SER A 163 62.78 10.64 -8.97
N GLU A 164 61.99 9.60 -8.74
CA GLU A 164 60.78 9.26 -9.49
C GLU A 164 59.65 8.95 -8.50
N LEU A 165 58.45 9.41 -8.81
CA LEU A 165 57.25 9.14 -8.02
C LEU A 165 56.01 9.19 -8.92
N SER A 166 55.24 8.11 -8.95
CA SER A 166 53.97 8.03 -9.65
C SER A 166 52.90 7.37 -8.78
N LEU A 167 51.64 7.75 -9.01
CA LEU A 167 50.47 7.22 -8.32
C LEU A 167 49.63 6.40 -9.28
N GLY A 168 48.87 5.45 -8.74
CA GLY A 168 47.95 4.67 -9.53
C GLY A 168 46.82 4.03 -8.73
N PHE A 169 45.93 3.40 -9.47
CA PHE A 169 44.77 2.69 -8.98
C PHE A 169 44.88 1.21 -9.30
N ASP A 170 44.29 0.38 -8.46
CA ASP A 170 44.06 -1.03 -8.79
C ASP A 170 42.64 -1.23 -9.35
N LEU A 171 42.37 -2.44 -9.85
CA LEU A 171 41.05 -2.76 -10.41
C LEU A 171 39.92 -2.74 -9.36
N SER A 172 40.23 -2.88 -8.07
CA SER A 172 39.22 -2.77 -7.01
C SER A 172 38.76 -1.33 -6.83
N ASP A 173 39.63 -0.34 -7.00
CA ASP A 173 39.25 1.07 -6.92
C ASP A 173 38.34 1.45 -8.10
N VAL A 174 38.71 1.03 -9.31
CA VAL A 174 37.92 1.22 -10.53
C VAL A 174 36.52 0.63 -10.33
N LYS A 175 36.44 -0.61 -9.84
CA LYS A 175 35.17 -1.30 -9.61
C LYS A 175 34.27 -0.58 -8.60
N LYS A 176 34.82 -0.06 -7.50
CA LYS A 176 34.01 0.67 -6.49
C LYS A 176 33.40 1.94 -7.06
N LEU A 177 34.17 2.70 -7.84
CA LEU A 177 33.66 3.90 -8.48
C LEU A 177 32.61 3.54 -9.53
N ASP A 178 32.86 2.54 -10.37
CA ASP A 178 31.90 2.09 -11.39
C ASP A 178 30.59 1.58 -10.78
N GLU A 179 30.65 0.79 -9.70
CA GLU A 179 29.45 0.34 -8.95
C GLU A 179 28.67 1.51 -8.33
N PHE A 180 29.38 2.50 -7.78
CA PHE A 180 28.75 3.72 -7.27
C PHE A 180 28.05 4.46 -8.41
N MET A 181 28.77 4.75 -9.50
CA MET A 181 28.25 5.41 -10.69
C MET A 181 27.03 4.68 -11.25
N GLY A 182 27.07 3.34 -11.35
CA GLY A 182 25.95 2.51 -11.77
C GLY A 182 24.76 2.54 -10.80
N THR A 183 25.00 2.70 -9.50
CA THR A 183 23.92 2.95 -8.52
C THR A 183 23.29 4.32 -8.75
N VAL A 184 24.11 5.34 -9.03
CA VAL A 184 23.60 6.64 -9.43
C VAL A 184 22.79 6.50 -10.72
N ASP A 185 23.27 5.80 -11.76
CA ASP A 185 22.52 5.55 -12.99
C ASP A 185 21.14 4.99 -12.69
N ALA A 186 21.09 3.84 -12.00
CA ALA A 186 19.87 3.14 -11.66
C ALA A 186 18.85 4.02 -10.93
N TYR A 187 19.32 4.89 -10.03
CA TYR A 187 18.48 5.84 -9.30
C TYR A 187 17.70 6.76 -10.25
N TYR A 188 18.31 7.19 -11.34
CA TYR A 188 17.64 8.05 -12.29
C TYR A 188 16.72 7.34 -13.26
N ASN A 189 17.06 6.18 -13.84
CA ASN A 189 16.06 5.49 -14.67
C ASN A 189 14.93 4.91 -13.83
N ALA A 190 15.11 4.73 -12.52
CA ALA A 190 13.99 4.52 -11.63
C ALA A 190 13.01 5.70 -11.68
N ASP A 191 13.47 6.94 -11.71
CA ASP A 191 12.61 8.13 -11.90
C ASP A 191 11.88 8.14 -13.26
N ALA A 192 12.53 7.75 -14.37
CA ALA A 192 11.86 7.66 -15.68
C ALA A 192 10.76 6.62 -15.64
N ARG A 193 11.07 5.48 -15.03
CA ARG A 193 10.10 4.39 -14.91
C ARG A 193 8.91 4.80 -14.04
N LEU A 194 9.12 5.61 -13.01
CA LEU A 194 8.04 6.21 -12.23
C LEU A 194 7.19 7.16 -13.10
N ASN A 195 7.81 8.03 -13.91
CA ASN A 195 7.06 8.89 -14.83
C ASN A 195 6.24 8.07 -15.85
N LEU A 196 6.79 6.98 -16.41
CA LEU A 196 6.05 6.06 -17.29
C LEU A 196 4.89 5.39 -16.57
N MET A 197 5.12 4.91 -15.35
CA MET A 197 4.08 4.31 -14.51
C MET A 197 2.92 5.29 -14.28
N GLU A 198 3.21 6.56 -13.99
CA GLU A 198 2.17 7.59 -13.82
C GLU A 198 1.36 7.81 -15.11
N GLN A 199 1.99 7.72 -16.28
CA GLN A 199 1.29 7.77 -17.58
C GLN A 199 0.40 6.54 -17.80
N GLU A 200 0.92 5.32 -17.59
CA GLU A 200 0.13 4.08 -17.69
C GLU A 200 -1.09 4.12 -16.76
N LEU A 201 -0.88 4.56 -15.52
CA LEU A 201 -1.94 4.73 -14.53
C LEU A 201 -2.98 5.75 -14.98
N SER A 202 -2.60 6.83 -15.67
CA SER A 202 -3.55 7.84 -16.18
C SER A 202 -4.48 7.33 -17.30
N LEU A 203 -4.11 6.23 -17.98
CA LEU A 203 -4.91 5.64 -19.06
C LEU A 203 -5.94 4.62 -18.56
N ILE A 204 -5.83 4.18 -17.31
CA ILE A 204 -6.74 3.17 -16.74
C ILE A 204 -8.14 3.75 -16.58
N LYS A 205 -9.14 3.03 -17.11
CA LYS A 205 -10.57 3.35 -16.96
C LYS A 205 -11.30 2.24 -16.23
N ALA A 206 -11.73 2.53 -15.00
CA ALA A 206 -12.35 1.53 -14.12
C ALA A 206 -13.75 1.04 -14.57
N ASP A 207 -14.38 1.72 -15.53
CA ASP A 207 -15.69 1.37 -16.09
C ASP A 207 -15.63 0.29 -17.19
N THR A 208 -14.44 -0.06 -17.68
CA THR A 208 -14.24 -1.05 -18.74
C THR A 208 -14.17 -2.46 -18.17
N LEU A 209 -15.33 -3.10 -17.99
CA LEU A 209 -15.46 -4.42 -17.33
C LEU A 209 -14.58 -5.52 -17.93
N GLU A 210 -14.42 -5.55 -19.25
CA GLU A 210 -13.65 -6.57 -19.96
C GLU A 210 -12.14 -6.47 -19.69
N MET A 211 -11.65 -5.26 -19.39
CA MET A 211 -10.23 -4.97 -19.11
C MET A 211 -9.92 -4.87 -17.62
N LEU A 212 -10.93 -4.99 -16.75
CA LEU A 212 -10.80 -4.72 -15.32
C LEU A 212 -9.74 -5.60 -14.65
N GLU A 213 -9.69 -6.89 -15.01
CA GLU A 213 -8.64 -7.79 -14.51
C GLU A 213 -7.26 -7.42 -15.06
N THR A 214 -7.17 -7.08 -16.35
CA THR A 214 -5.91 -6.63 -16.96
C THR A 214 -5.37 -5.38 -16.27
N TYR A 215 -6.21 -4.38 -16.03
CA TYR A 215 -5.84 -3.16 -15.31
C TYR A 215 -5.47 -3.46 -13.86
N PHE A 216 -6.19 -4.37 -13.19
CA PHE A 216 -5.84 -4.81 -11.85
C PHE A 216 -4.44 -5.44 -11.83
N GLN A 217 -4.14 -6.34 -12.78
CA GLN A 217 -2.79 -6.93 -12.92
C GLN A 217 -1.71 -5.89 -13.22
N GLN A 218 -2.00 -4.86 -14.02
CA GLN A 218 -1.09 -3.73 -14.22
C GLN A 218 -0.75 -3.04 -12.89
N THR A 219 -1.74 -2.73 -12.05
CA THR A 219 -1.46 -2.12 -10.73
C THR A 219 -0.63 -3.03 -9.82
N LEU A 220 -0.78 -4.36 -9.93
CA LEU A 220 0.04 -5.32 -9.20
C LEU A 220 1.49 -5.35 -9.71
N ASN A 221 1.69 -5.27 -11.03
CA ASN A 221 3.03 -5.19 -11.63
C ASN A 221 3.72 -3.87 -11.28
N ASN A 222 2.98 -2.76 -11.24
CA ASN A 222 3.47 -1.47 -10.78
C ASN A 222 3.90 -1.53 -9.31
N GLN A 223 3.11 -2.18 -8.45
CA GLN A 223 3.49 -2.41 -7.06
C GLN A 223 4.77 -3.25 -6.92
N LYS A 224 4.96 -4.28 -7.76
CA LYS A 224 6.22 -5.06 -7.78
C LYS A 224 7.42 -4.17 -8.13
N THR A 225 7.26 -3.31 -9.14
CA THR A 225 8.31 -2.35 -9.56
C THR A 225 8.64 -1.36 -8.44
N ILE A 226 7.62 -0.79 -7.79
CA ILE A 226 7.78 0.07 -6.60
C ILE A 226 8.56 -0.65 -5.49
N ASN A 227 8.22 -1.91 -5.23
CA ASN A 227 8.93 -2.71 -4.22
C ASN A 227 10.39 -2.96 -4.63
N GLN A 228 10.67 -3.26 -5.90
CA GLN A 228 12.05 -3.40 -6.41
C GLN A 228 12.87 -2.13 -6.18
N PHE A 229 12.30 -0.97 -6.45
CA PHE A 229 12.91 0.34 -6.19
C PHE A 229 13.21 0.55 -4.70
N LYS A 230 12.31 0.14 -3.80
CA LYS A 230 12.59 0.12 -2.35
C LYS A 230 13.76 -0.82 -1.99
N PHE A 231 13.85 -1.99 -2.63
CA PHE A 231 14.95 -2.95 -2.42
C PHE A 231 16.32 -2.47 -2.93
N MET A 232 16.37 -1.59 -3.93
CA MET A 232 17.63 -1.00 -4.41
C MET A 232 18.29 -0.09 -3.37
N ARG A 233 17.51 0.39 -2.38
CA ARG A 233 17.97 1.18 -1.21
C ARG A 233 18.76 2.43 -1.59
N PHE A 234 18.34 3.11 -2.66
CA PHE A 234 18.93 4.39 -3.06
C PHE A 234 19.06 5.39 -1.89
N PRO A 235 18.06 5.57 -0.99
CA PRO A 235 18.18 6.48 0.15
C PRO A 235 19.46 6.27 0.95
N SER A 236 19.76 5.03 1.32
CA SER A 236 20.96 4.71 2.11
C SER A 236 22.25 4.65 1.30
N LYS A 237 22.20 4.25 0.02
CA LYS A 237 23.40 4.04 -0.81
C LYS A 237 23.94 5.33 -1.41
N LEU A 238 23.06 6.29 -1.64
CA LEU A 238 23.37 7.58 -2.25
C LEU A 238 23.21 8.73 -1.25
N ASP A 239 22.84 8.42 0.00
CA ASP A 239 22.56 9.41 1.04
C ASP A 239 21.54 10.46 0.58
N LEU A 240 20.36 9.97 0.16
CA LEU A 240 19.34 10.84 -0.42
C LEU A 240 18.75 11.82 0.61
N ASP A 241 18.91 11.56 1.92
CA ASP A 241 18.55 12.52 2.97
C ASP A 241 19.41 13.79 2.87
N ALA A 242 20.70 13.65 2.52
CA ALA A 242 21.60 14.76 2.24
C ALA A 242 21.45 15.28 0.80
N ASN A 243 21.19 14.39 -0.16
CA ASN A 243 21.07 14.75 -1.57
C ASN A 243 20.13 13.78 -2.34
N ASP A 244 18.82 14.09 -2.46
CA ASP A 244 17.81 13.38 -3.29
C ASP A 244 17.46 14.03 -4.65
N PRO A 245 18.41 14.12 -5.61
CA PRO A 245 18.22 14.73 -6.88
C PRO A 245 17.05 14.47 -7.82
N VAL A 246 16.07 13.63 -7.59
CA VAL A 246 14.84 13.63 -8.42
C VAL A 246 13.61 13.72 -7.56
N LYS A 247 13.83 14.00 -6.27
CA LYS A 247 12.90 13.82 -5.18
C LYS A 247 12.36 12.39 -5.23
N PHE A 248 13.24 11.45 -5.56
CA PHE A 248 12.90 10.05 -5.79
C PHE A 248 12.03 9.50 -4.67
N VAL A 249 12.37 9.83 -3.42
CA VAL A 249 11.64 9.35 -2.25
C VAL A 249 10.17 9.81 -2.31
N SER A 250 9.94 11.09 -2.61
CA SER A 250 8.59 11.63 -2.73
C SER A 250 7.87 11.20 -4.01
N HIS A 251 8.57 11.08 -5.13
CA HIS A 251 8.00 10.63 -6.40
C HIS A 251 7.56 9.18 -6.29
N LEU A 252 8.41 8.30 -5.77
CA LEU A 252 8.08 6.92 -5.45
C LEU A 252 6.86 6.83 -4.52
N GLY A 253 6.82 7.67 -3.48
CA GLY A 253 5.68 7.75 -2.56
C GLY A 253 4.38 8.13 -3.25
N ARG A 254 4.38 9.18 -4.08
CA ARG A 254 3.20 9.60 -4.85
C ARG A 254 2.76 8.55 -5.86
N SER A 255 3.68 7.98 -6.65
CA SER A 255 3.31 6.95 -7.63
C SER A 255 2.77 5.70 -6.93
N GLU A 256 3.27 5.37 -5.73
CA GLU A 256 2.69 4.32 -4.88
C GLU A 256 1.28 4.68 -4.39
N GLU A 257 1.05 5.91 -3.94
CA GLU A 257 -0.28 6.38 -3.54
C GLU A 257 -1.27 6.37 -4.70
N GLN A 258 -0.87 6.86 -5.88
CA GLN A 258 -1.70 6.86 -7.08
C GLN A 258 -2.02 5.43 -7.54
N ASN A 259 -1.02 4.54 -7.58
CA ASN A 259 -1.23 3.13 -7.89
C ASN A 259 -2.21 2.49 -6.90
N LYS A 260 -2.09 2.80 -5.61
CA LYS A 260 -2.99 2.33 -4.55
C LYS A 260 -4.40 2.90 -4.71
N ALA A 261 -4.55 4.16 -5.11
CA ALA A 261 -5.84 4.80 -5.34
C ALA A 261 -6.57 4.16 -6.54
N ILE A 262 -5.90 4.03 -7.69
CA ILE A 262 -6.46 3.38 -8.87
C ILE A 262 -6.78 1.92 -8.58
N LYS A 263 -5.91 1.20 -7.85
CA LYS A 263 -6.20 -0.15 -7.40
C LYS A 263 -7.50 -0.20 -6.59
N LYS A 264 -7.74 0.75 -5.67
CA LYS A 264 -9.00 0.83 -4.92
C LYS A 264 -10.20 1.14 -5.82
N GLU A 265 -10.05 1.99 -6.85
CA GLU A 265 -11.12 2.26 -7.82
C GLU A 265 -11.47 1.02 -8.64
N LEU A 266 -10.45 0.27 -9.09
CA LEU A 266 -10.63 -1.01 -9.77
C LEU A 266 -11.26 -2.06 -8.84
N GLU A 267 -10.85 -2.12 -7.57
CA GLU A 267 -11.49 -2.95 -6.54
C GLU A 267 -12.96 -2.55 -6.36
N PHE A 268 -13.26 -1.25 -6.27
CA PHE A 268 -14.63 -0.77 -6.20
C PHE A 268 -15.44 -1.16 -7.44
N ALA A 269 -14.90 -0.98 -8.64
CA ALA A 269 -15.58 -1.37 -9.88
C ALA A 269 -15.81 -2.89 -9.94
N ARG A 270 -14.83 -3.69 -9.51
CA ARG A 270 -14.96 -5.15 -9.36
C ARG A 270 -16.05 -5.52 -8.38
N ASP A 271 -16.05 -4.89 -7.21
CA ASP A 271 -17.00 -5.14 -6.12
C ASP A 271 -18.42 -4.72 -6.50
N ASN A 272 -18.55 -3.77 -7.43
CA ASN A 272 -19.82 -3.26 -7.95
C ASN A 272 -20.21 -3.81 -9.34
N MET A 273 -19.47 -4.77 -9.89
CA MET A 273 -19.71 -5.35 -11.20
C MET A 273 -21.12 -5.95 -11.35
N HIS A 274 -21.67 -6.49 -10.25
CA HIS A 274 -23.04 -6.99 -10.15
C HIS A 274 -24.11 -5.97 -10.59
N ILE A 275 -23.93 -4.68 -10.25
CA ILE A 275 -24.88 -3.61 -10.62
C ILE A 275 -24.83 -3.38 -12.14
N THR A 276 -23.63 -3.36 -12.71
CA THR A 276 -23.45 -3.14 -14.15
C THR A 276 -24.02 -4.30 -14.97
N TYR A 277 -23.80 -5.55 -14.53
CA TYR A 277 -24.42 -6.71 -15.17
C TYR A 277 -25.94 -6.71 -15.09
N TYR A 278 -26.50 -6.31 -13.94
CA TYR A 278 -27.95 -6.18 -13.81
C TYR A 278 -28.53 -5.14 -14.78
N LYS A 279 -27.91 -3.95 -14.88
CA LYS A 279 -28.31 -2.92 -15.85
C LYS A 279 -28.28 -3.44 -17.30
N LYS A 280 -27.18 -4.12 -17.69
CA LYS A 280 -27.08 -4.78 -19.00
C LYS A 280 -28.20 -5.81 -19.21
N GLY A 281 -28.53 -6.61 -18.19
CA GLY A 281 -29.63 -7.58 -18.23
C GLY A 281 -31.00 -6.93 -18.48
N LEU A 282 -31.28 -5.80 -17.83
CA LEU A 282 -32.49 -5.01 -18.09
C LEU A 282 -32.53 -4.44 -19.51
N ASP A 283 -31.40 -4.00 -20.06
CA ASP A 283 -31.34 -3.50 -21.43
C ASP A 283 -31.59 -4.62 -22.46
N TRP A 284 -31.06 -5.83 -22.23
CA TRP A 284 -31.39 -7.00 -23.05
C TRP A 284 -32.87 -7.41 -22.98
N MET A 285 -33.52 -7.23 -21.82
CA MET A 285 -34.97 -7.42 -21.69
C MET A 285 -35.73 -6.41 -22.57
N LYS A 286 -35.33 -5.13 -22.57
CA LYS A 286 -35.94 -4.10 -23.44
C LYS A 286 -35.78 -4.42 -24.92
N TRP A 287 -34.70 -5.12 -25.30
CA TRP A 287 -34.45 -5.57 -26.67
C TRP A 287 -35.10 -6.93 -27.02
N ASN A 288 -36.00 -7.44 -26.17
CA ASN A 288 -36.72 -8.69 -26.36
C ASN A 288 -35.80 -9.93 -26.51
N GLN A 289 -34.71 -9.98 -25.71
CA GLN A 289 -33.73 -11.07 -25.69
C GLN A 289 -33.64 -11.73 -24.30
N PRO A 290 -34.65 -12.52 -23.87
CA PRO A 290 -34.76 -13.03 -22.51
C PRO A 290 -33.67 -14.04 -22.12
N ILE A 291 -33.13 -14.79 -23.09
CA ILE A 291 -32.01 -15.72 -22.85
C ILE A 291 -30.75 -14.92 -22.46
N LYS A 292 -30.42 -13.88 -23.22
CA LYS A 292 -29.28 -13.01 -22.91
C LYS A 292 -29.49 -12.26 -21.59
N ALA A 293 -30.71 -11.77 -21.34
CA ALA A 293 -31.04 -11.14 -20.07
C ALA A 293 -30.78 -12.08 -18.87
N ASN A 294 -31.21 -13.34 -18.96
CA ASN A 294 -30.97 -14.36 -17.95
C ASN A 294 -29.46 -14.57 -17.72
N GLU A 295 -28.66 -14.70 -18.77
CA GLU A 295 -27.19 -14.80 -18.64
C GLU A 295 -26.60 -13.63 -17.85
N TYR A 296 -27.04 -12.39 -18.13
CA TYR A 296 -26.54 -11.20 -17.43
C TYR A 296 -27.05 -11.11 -15.98
N PHE A 297 -28.26 -11.57 -15.67
CA PHE A 297 -28.74 -11.68 -14.29
C PHE A 297 -27.98 -12.75 -13.49
N ILE A 298 -27.67 -13.90 -14.12
CA ILE A 298 -26.80 -14.92 -13.53
C ILE A 298 -25.41 -14.36 -13.28
N LYS A 299 -24.80 -13.66 -14.25
CA LYS A 299 -23.50 -12.98 -14.07
C LYS A 299 -23.53 -11.96 -12.93
N SER A 300 -24.64 -11.23 -12.77
CA SER A 300 -24.84 -10.31 -11.65
C SER A 300 -24.83 -11.03 -10.30
N ILE A 301 -25.55 -12.15 -10.18
CA ILE A 301 -25.60 -12.97 -8.96
C ILE A 301 -24.25 -13.63 -8.68
N GLN A 302 -23.58 -14.16 -9.71
CA GLN A 302 -22.23 -14.72 -9.60
C GLN A 302 -21.21 -13.68 -9.12
N SER A 303 -21.38 -12.43 -9.55
CA SER A 303 -20.55 -11.31 -9.07
C SER A 303 -20.87 -10.92 -7.62
N LYS A 304 -22.15 -10.83 -7.22
CA LYS A 304 -22.56 -10.57 -5.83
C LYS A 304 -23.89 -11.22 -5.48
N GLY A 305 -23.80 -12.35 -4.77
CA GLY A 305 -24.97 -13.13 -4.36
C GLY A 305 -25.93 -12.41 -3.41
N THR A 306 -25.55 -11.31 -2.77
CA THR A 306 -26.44 -10.53 -1.90
C THR A 306 -27.24 -9.46 -2.64
N TYR A 307 -26.98 -9.23 -3.92
CA TYR A 307 -27.68 -8.21 -4.70
C TYR A 307 -29.07 -8.72 -5.10
N ALA A 308 -30.12 -8.11 -4.52
CA ALA A 308 -31.50 -8.59 -4.60
C ALA A 308 -32.16 -8.54 -5.99
N PRO A 309 -32.01 -7.46 -6.79
CA PRO A 309 -32.86 -7.25 -7.98
C PRO A 309 -32.85 -8.40 -9.01
N PRO A 310 -31.69 -8.99 -9.39
CA PRO A 310 -31.65 -10.10 -10.34
C PRO A 310 -32.44 -11.34 -9.90
N TYR A 311 -32.55 -11.60 -8.59
CA TYR A 311 -33.31 -12.74 -8.09
C TYR A 311 -34.81 -12.63 -8.41
N ILE A 312 -35.36 -11.42 -8.43
CA ILE A 312 -36.78 -11.21 -8.74
C ILE A 312 -37.04 -11.35 -10.23
N GLU A 313 -36.15 -10.81 -11.07
CA GLU A 313 -36.23 -11.02 -12.52
C GLU A 313 -36.12 -12.52 -12.87
N LEU A 314 -35.29 -13.28 -12.14
CA LEU A 314 -35.22 -14.74 -12.28
C LEU A 314 -36.46 -15.47 -11.73
N ALA A 315 -36.98 -15.06 -10.57
CA ALA A 315 -38.18 -15.67 -9.97
C ALA A 315 -39.43 -15.49 -10.86
N GLN A 316 -39.51 -14.40 -11.62
CA GLN A 316 -40.54 -14.21 -12.64
C GLN A 316 -40.45 -15.27 -13.75
N PHE A 317 -39.24 -15.66 -14.18
CA PHE A 317 -39.06 -16.78 -15.11
C PHE A 317 -39.48 -18.13 -14.50
N ASP A 318 -39.18 -18.39 -13.23
CA ASP A 318 -39.59 -19.62 -12.53
C ASP A 318 -41.11 -19.73 -12.39
N PHE A 319 -41.75 -18.62 -12.03
CA PHE A 319 -43.21 -18.54 -11.95
C PHE A 319 -43.86 -18.86 -13.30
N ALA A 320 -43.35 -18.29 -14.40
CA ALA A 320 -43.82 -18.59 -15.75
C ALA A 320 -43.68 -20.08 -16.14
N GLN A 321 -42.76 -20.80 -15.50
CA GLN A 321 -42.53 -22.25 -15.68
C GLN A 321 -43.29 -23.13 -14.67
N LYS A 322 -44.23 -22.58 -13.89
CA LYS A 322 -44.98 -23.27 -12.83
C LYS A 322 -44.11 -23.80 -11.67
N LYS A 323 -42.91 -23.25 -11.47
CA LYS A 323 -42.00 -23.60 -10.36
C LYS A 323 -42.27 -22.70 -9.15
N TYR A 324 -43.38 -22.93 -8.46
CA TYR A 324 -43.90 -22.01 -7.43
C TYR A 324 -43.06 -21.95 -6.16
N LYS A 325 -42.55 -23.09 -5.69
CA LYS A 325 -41.71 -23.13 -4.47
C LYS A 325 -40.39 -22.36 -4.66
N PRO A 326 -39.61 -22.57 -5.75
CA PRO A 326 -38.44 -21.73 -6.05
C PRO A 326 -38.75 -20.24 -6.20
N ALA A 327 -39.88 -19.90 -6.82
CA ALA A 327 -40.30 -18.51 -7.01
C ALA A 327 -40.59 -17.81 -5.67
N ILE A 328 -41.44 -18.39 -4.81
CA ILE A 328 -41.76 -17.79 -3.50
C ILE A 328 -40.58 -17.82 -2.52
N ASP A 329 -39.71 -18.84 -2.59
CA ASP A 329 -38.47 -18.87 -1.82
C ASP A 329 -37.52 -17.74 -2.24
N SER A 330 -37.46 -17.44 -3.54
CA SER A 330 -36.67 -16.32 -4.06
C SER A 330 -37.25 -14.98 -3.61
N CYS A 331 -38.57 -14.79 -3.66
CA CYS A 331 -39.24 -13.60 -3.11
C CYS A 331 -38.99 -13.43 -1.61
N LYS A 332 -39.15 -14.51 -0.85
CA LYS A 332 -38.89 -14.55 0.59
C LYS A 332 -37.44 -14.21 0.88
N LYS A 333 -36.49 -14.84 0.18
CA LYS A 333 -35.06 -14.56 0.31
C LYS A 333 -34.77 -13.10 0.02
N VAL A 334 -35.33 -12.54 -1.04
CA VAL A 334 -35.15 -11.14 -1.40
C VAL A 334 -35.68 -10.24 -0.30
N LEU A 335 -36.95 -10.38 0.07
CA LEU A 335 -37.63 -9.47 0.99
C LEU A 335 -37.09 -9.55 2.43
N ASN A 336 -36.60 -10.73 2.85
CA ASN A 336 -36.11 -10.93 4.22
C ASN A 336 -34.60 -10.81 4.35
N ASN A 337 -33.83 -11.28 3.36
CA ASN A 337 -32.39 -11.48 3.52
C ASN A 337 -31.54 -10.51 2.68
N LEU A 338 -32.08 -9.96 1.59
CA LEU A 338 -31.27 -9.22 0.60
C LEU A 338 -31.47 -7.70 0.59
N LYS A 339 -32.23 -7.15 1.56
CA LYS A 339 -32.48 -5.69 1.73
C LYS A 339 -32.78 -4.98 0.39
N PRO A 340 -33.90 -5.34 -0.27
CA PRO A 340 -34.22 -4.82 -1.59
C PRO A 340 -34.62 -3.35 -1.54
N ASP A 341 -34.38 -2.63 -2.63
CA ASP A 341 -34.94 -1.30 -2.87
C ASP A 341 -36.47 -1.36 -3.05
N THR A 342 -37.12 -0.19 -3.11
CA THR A 342 -38.58 -0.08 -3.18
C THR A 342 -39.19 -0.76 -4.40
N ASP A 343 -38.56 -0.69 -5.57
CA ASP A 343 -39.07 -1.31 -6.80
C ASP A 343 -38.95 -2.83 -6.73
N THR A 344 -37.75 -3.31 -6.36
CA THR A 344 -37.50 -4.75 -6.17
C THR A 344 -38.43 -5.34 -5.13
N ARG A 345 -38.70 -4.59 -4.06
CA ARG A 345 -39.67 -4.97 -3.02
C ARG A 345 -41.08 -5.11 -3.59
N TYR A 346 -41.57 -4.11 -4.30
CA TYR A 346 -42.91 -4.14 -4.90
C TYR A 346 -43.09 -5.34 -5.85
N LYS A 347 -42.11 -5.58 -6.72
CA LYS A 347 -42.13 -6.74 -7.63
C LYS A 347 -42.12 -8.08 -6.90
N ALA A 348 -41.31 -8.19 -5.84
CA ALA A 348 -41.23 -9.41 -5.04
C ALA A 348 -42.56 -9.73 -4.33
N VAL A 349 -43.23 -8.71 -3.79
CA VAL A 349 -44.54 -8.83 -3.13
C VAL A 349 -45.59 -9.38 -4.09
N LYS A 350 -45.76 -8.71 -5.24
CA LYS A 350 -46.76 -9.10 -6.25
C LYS A 350 -46.55 -10.54 -6.73
N LEU A 351 -45.29 -10.94 -6.90
CA LEU A 351 -44.95 -12.30 -7.30
C LEU A 351 -45.24 -13.32 -6.19
N ALA A 352 -44.99 -12.97 -4.94
CA ALA A 352 -45.27 -13.84 -3.80
C ALA A 352 -46.79 -14.06 -3.60
N GLU A 353 -47.61 -13.00 -3.72
CA GLU A 353 -49.07 -13.10 -3.72
C GLU A 353 -49.58 -14.08 -4.78
N SER A 354 -49.04 -13.97 -5.99
CA SER A 354 -49.37 -14.85 -7.11
C SER A 354 -49.10 -16.34 -6.79
N VAL A 355 -48.06 -16.64 -6.00
CA VAL A 355 -47.77 -18.01 -5.54
C VAL A 355 -48.72 -18.43 -4.41
N VAL A 356 -49.04 -17.55 -3.46
CA VAL A 356 -49.94 -17.89 -2.34
C VAL A 356 -51.32 -18.30 -2.85
N TYR A 357 -51.84 -17.63 -3.88
CA TYR A 357 -53.09 -18.03 -4.54
C TYR A 357 -53.06 -19.48 -5.05
N VAL A 358 -51.93 -19.94 -5.59
CA VAL A 358 -51.75 -21.32 -6.05
C VAL A 358 -51.78 -22.31 -4.87
N TYR A 359 -51.27 -21.94 -3.70
CA TYR A 359 -51.32 -22.80 -2.52
C TYR A 359 -52.70 -22.87 -1.86
N LEU A 360 -53.47 -21.79 -1.88
CA LEU A 360 -54.84 -21.81 -1.37
C LEU A 360 -55.71 -22.83 -2.12
N ASP A 361 -55.57 -22.89 -3.45
CA ASP A 361 -56.19 -23.92 -4.28
C ASP A 361 -55.77 -25.35 -3.88
N SER A 362 -54.52 -25.53 -3.42
CA SER A 362 -54.01 -26.83 -2.98
C SER A 362 -54.52 -27.24 -1.59
N ILE A 363 -54.70 -26.29 -0.68
CA ILE A 363 -55.22 -26.54 0.69
C ILE A 363 -56.65 -27.05 0.63
N ASN A 364 -57.50 -26.43 -0.20
CA ASN A 364 -58.89 -26.88 -0.39
C ASN A 364 -58.97 -28.35 -0.77
N ARG A 365 -58.09 -28.80 -1.68
CA ARG A 365 -58.00 -30.22 -2.07
C ARG A 365 -57.58 -31.16 -0.94
N LEU A 366 -56.77 -30.73 0.02
CA LEU A 366 -56.36 -31.55 1.18
C LEU A 366 -57.48 -31.68 2.23
N ILE A 367 -58.24 -30.61 2.44
CA ILE A 367 -59.39 -30.60 3.36
C ILE A 367 -60.46 -31.60 2.88
N GLU A 368 -60.73 -31.62 1.58
CA GLU A 368 -61.62 -32.61 0.94
C GLU A 368 -61.18 -34.06 1.22
N ALA A 369 -59.88 -34.31 1.43
CA ALA A 369 -59.31 -35.62 1.73
C ALA A 369 -59.24 -35.99 3.23
N LYS A 370 -59.67 -35.12 4.16
CA LYS A 370 -59.58 -35.27 5.64
C LYS A 370 -58.16 -35.41 6.21
N ASP A 371 -57.13 -35.04 5.45
CA ASP A 371 -55.76 -35.07 5.93
C ASP A 371 -55.39 -33.73 6.59
N TYR A 372 -55.84 -33.56 7.84
CA TYR A 372 -55.77 -32.27 8.53
C TYR A 372 -54.35 -31.86 8.90
N THR A 373 -53.43 -32.81 9.05
CA THR A 373 -52.04 -32.49 9.40
C THR A 373 -51.32 -31.74 8.26
N PRO A 374 -51.22 -32.25 7.02
CA PRO A 374 -50.64 -31.51 5.90
C PRO A 374 -51.50 -30.32 5.45
N ALA A 375 -52.83 -30.36 5.64
CA ALA A 375 -53.68 -29.20 5.39
C ALA A 375 -53.36 -28.05 6.37
N VAL A 376 -53.32 -28.31 7.69
CA VAL A 376 -52.86 -27.34 8.70
C VAL A 376 -51.42 -26.94 8.40
N THR A 377 -50.56 -27.86 7.98
CA THR A 377 -49.15 -27.55 7.68
C THR A 377 -49.01 -26.59 6.50
N LEU A 378 -49.68 -26.86 5.37
CA LEU A 378 -49.63 -26.00 4.18
C LEU A 378 -50.38 -24.68 4.42
N PHE A 379 -51.46 -24.72 5.18
CA PHE A 379 -52.23 -23.54 5.59
C PHE A 379 -51.43 -22.65 6.54
N GLU A 380 -50.81 -23.21 7.57
CA GLU A 380 -49.87 -22.51 8.44
C GLU A 380 -48.63 -22.07 7.65
N GLN A 381 -48.19 -22.80 6.62
CA GLN A 381 -47.13 -22.36 5.72
C GLN A 381 -47.55 -21.14 4.89
N CYS A 382 -48.80 -21.07 4.42
CA CYS A 382 -49.33 -19.89 3.74
C CYS A 382 -49.53 -18.72 4.70
N LYS A 383 -50.02 -18.98 5.93
CA LYS A 383 -50.12 -18.00 7.02
C LYS A 383 -48.75 -17.47 7.41
N LYS A 384 -47.78 -18.38 7.41
CA LYS A 384 -46.37 -18.08 7.66
C LYS A 384 -45.82 -17.26 6.52
N TYR A 385 -46.10 -17.56 5.26
CA TYR A 385 -45.68 -16.71 4.15
C TYR A 385 -46.35 -15.34 4.15
N SER A 386 -47.65 -15.23 4.41
CA SER A 386 -48.33 -13.93 4.51
C SER A 386 -47.83 -13.08 5.68
N LYS A 387 -47.34 -13.72 6.76
CA LYS A 387 -46.67 -13.05 7.88
C LYS A 387 -45.19 -12.74 7.63
N GLU A 388 -44.44 -13.70 7.09
CA GLU A 388 -42.99 -13.65 6.94
C GLU A 388 -42.54 -12.93 5.67
N ILE A 389 -43.42 -12.75 4.68
CA ILE A 389 -43.13 -12.04 3.44
C ILE A 389 -43.81 -10.68 3.53
N PRO A 390 -43.05 -9.59 3.78
CA PRO A 390 -43.61 -8.26 3.94
C PRO A 390 -44.34 -7.80 2.69
N GLY A 391 -45.60 -7.40 2.83
CA GLY A 391 -46.40 -6.77 1.77
C GLY A 391 -47.46 -7.66 1.11
N ILE A 392 -47.52 -8.96 1.42
CA ILE A 392 -48.59 -9.85 0.94
C ILE A 392 -49.92 -9.49 1.63
N GLU A 393 -50.99 -9.30 0.85
CA GLU A 393 -52.36 -9.15 1.37
C GLU A 393 -52.93 -10.47 1.92
N VAL A 394 -53.76 -10.39 2.97
CA VAL A 394 -54.49 -11.54 3.49
C VAL A 394 -55.77 -11.72 2.68
N PHE A 395 -55.88 -12.84 1.97
CA PHE A 395 -57.02 -13.18 1.11
C PHE A 395 -58.27 -13.54 1.91
N SER A 396 -59.47 -13.21 1.43
CA SER A 396 -60.74 -13.49 2.13
C SER A 396 -61.07 -14.99 2.17
N GLU A 397 -60.60 -15.76 1.20
CA GLU A 397 -60.65 -17.23 1.14
C GLU A 397 -59.85 -17.87 2.27
N PHE A 398 -58.85 -17.14 2.81
CA PHE A 398 -58.05 -17.57 3.95
C PHE A 398 -58.89 -17.73 5.22
N GLU A 399 -59.92 -16.90 5.41
CA GLU A 399 -60.73 -16.87 6.64
C GLU A 399 -61.73 -18.03 6.73
N GLN A 400 -62.28 -18.48 5.59
CA GLN A 400 -63.29 -19.54 5.55
C GLN A 400 -62.68 -20.92 5.86
N ILE A 401 -61.49 -21.20 5.32
CA ILE A 401 -60.72 -22.43 5.56
C ILE A 401 -60.25 -22.52 7.03
N ASN A 402 -59.92 -21.35 7.59
CA ASN A 402 -59.29 -21.18 8.90
C ASN A 402 -60.12 -21.80 10.04
N LYS A 403 -61.42 -21.48 10.13
CA LYS A 403 -62.23 -21.82 11.31
C LYS A 403 -62.33 -23.32 11.56
N GLN A 404 -62.81 -24.03 10.53
CA GLN A 404 -63.12 -25.45 10.63
C GLN A 404 -61.87 -26.31 10.83
N LEU A 405 -60.77 -25.91 10.17
CA LEU A 405 -59.49 -26.62 10.24
C LEU A 405 -58.87 -26.51 11.65
N LEU A 406 -58.90 -25.31 12.24
CA LEU A 406 -58.23 -25.02 13.51
C LEU A 406 -58.98 -25.56 14.73
N GLU A 407 -60.31 -25.46 14.77
CA GLU A 407 -61.12 -26.02 15.87
C GLU A 407 -60.93 -27.53 16.00
N THR A 408 -60.85 -28.24 14.87
CA THR A 408 -60.66 -29.68 14.83
C THR A 408 -59.28 -30.06 15.39
N PHE A 409 -58.23 -29.33 15.03
CA PHE A 409 -56.88 -29.58 15.52
C PHE A 409 -56.70 -29.27 17.01
N TYR A 410 -57.30 -28.18 17.51
CA TYR A 410 -57.22 -27.79 18.91
C TYR A 410 -57.74 -28.86 19.87
N ASN A 411 -58.85 -29.51 19.52
CA ASN A 411 -59.42 -30.56 20.36
C ASN A 411 -58.46 -31.74 20.54
N GLN A 412 -57.71 -32.10 19.50
CA GLN A 412 -56.71 -33.16 19.56
C GLN A 412 -55.54 -32.83 20.50
N MET A 413 -55.16 -31.55 20.62
CA MET A 413 -54.09 -31.11 21.52
C MET A 413 -54.51 -31.16 23.01
N VAL A 414 -55.78 -30.90 23.32
CA VAL A 414 -56.29 -30.94 24.71
C VAL A 414 -56.15 -32.34 25.29
N GLU A 415 -56.60 -33.34 24.54
CA GLU A 415 -56.56 -34.75 24.95
C GLU A 415 -55.13 -35.23 25.26
N LYS A 416 -54.12 -34.67 24.60
CA LYS A 416 -52.71 -34.98 24.87
C LYS A 416 -52.22 -34.40 26.20
N THR A 417 -52.65 -33.20 26.54
CA THR A 417 -52.15 -32.43 27.69
C THR A 417 -52.67 -32.96 29.01
N GLU A 418 -53.93 -33.41 29.03
CA GLU A 418 -54.54 -34.10 30.16
C GLU A 418 -53.69 -35.31 30.61
N ARG A 419 -53.12 -36.06 29.66
CA ARG A 419 -52.25 -37.21 29.96
C ARG A 419 -50.91 -36.83 30.61
N GLN A 420 -50.37 -35.62 30.35
CA GLN A 420 -49.08 -35.19 30.92
C GLN A 420 -49.19 -34.75 32.38
N LEU A 421 -50.25 -34.01 32.73
CA LEU A 421 -50.51 -33.63 34.12
C LEU A 421 -50.69 -34.85 35.01
N GLN A 422 -51.34 -35.91 34.49
CA GLN A 422 -51.52 -37.18 35.21
C GLN A 422 -50.18 -37.86 35.57
N ASN A 423 -49.11 -37.58 34.83
CA ASN A 423 -47.80 -38.18 35.04
C ASN A 423 -46.85 -37.32 35.91
N GLY A 424 -47.28 -36.17 36.42
CA GLY A 424 -46.44 -35.26 37.23
C GLY A 424 -45.41 -34.45 36.44
N GLU A 425 -45.51 -34.43 35.11
CA GLU A 425 -44.60 -33.69 34.22
C GLU A 425 -44.98 -32.20 34.16
N LEU A 426 -44.94 -31.50 35.29
CA LEU A 426 -45.53 -30.17 35.45
C LEU A 426 -45.03 -29.16 34.44
N LEU A 427 -43.74 -29.20 34.12
CA LEU A 427 -43.16 -28.33 33.10
C LEU A 427 -43.61 -28.71 31.69
N ALA A 428 -43.65 -30.00 31.32
CA ALA A 428 -44.07 -30.40 29.97
C ALA A 428 -45.58 -30.16 29.74
N ALA A 429 -46.38 -30.42 30.77
CA ALA A 429 -47.79 -30.10 30.79
C ALA A 429 -48.01 -28.59 30.73
N GLN A 430 -47.28 -27.80 31.53
CA GLN A 430 -47.31 -26.35 31.45
C GLN A 430 -46.97 -25.87 30.04
N HIS A 431 -45.89 -26.35 29.42
CA HIS A 431 -45.55 -25.99 28.04
C HIS A 431 -46.61 -26.38 27.01
N GLN A 432 -47.29 -27.51 27.20
CA GLN A 432 -48.33 -27.96 26.29
C GLN A 432 -49.65 -27.21 26.52
N ILE A 433 -49.99 -26.84 27.77
CA ILE A 433 -51.07 -25.91 28.12
C ILE A 433 -50.75 -24.55 27.50
N ASP A 434 -49.54 -24.06 27.65
CA ASP A 434 -49.09 -22.81 27.02
C ASP A 434 -49.17 -22.91 25.49
N SER A 435 -48.82 -24.05 24.89
CA SER A 435 -48.95 -24.29 23.45
C SER A 435 -50.41 -24.36 23.00
N LEU A 436 -51.29 -24.92 23.82
CA LEU A 436 -52.74 -24.96 23.61
C LEU A 436 -53.37 -23.58 23.70
N MET A 437 -53.04 -22.86 24.76
CA MET A 437 -53.47 -21.50 24.99
C MET A 437 -52.91 -20.59 23.91
N GLY A 438 -51.65 -20.76 23.52
CA GLY A 438 -51.01 -20.04 22.43
C GLY A 438 -51.64 -20.38 21.08
N PHE A 439 -51.94 -21.66 20.81
CA PHE A 439 -52.67 -22.08 19.62
C PHE A 439 -54.08 -21.50 19.60
N ARG A 440 -54.81 -21.55 20.71
CA ARG A 440 -56.14 -20.94 20.85
C ARG A 440 -56.06 -19.43 20.69
N GLN A 441 -55.12 -18.77 21.36
CA GLN A 441 -54.97 -17.32 21.34
C GLN A 441 -54.57 -16.80 19.95
N THR A 442 -53.65 -17.49 19.26
CA THR A 442 -53.29 -17.18 17.87
C THR A 442 -54.41 -17.47 16.86
N ASN A 443 -55.45 -18.18 17.31
CA ASN A 443 -56.61 -18.59 16.50
C ASN A 443 -57.95 -18.27 17.21
N SER A 444 -57.98 -17.24 18.06
CA SER A 444 -59.05 -17.01 19.05
C SER A 444 -60.38 -16.60 18.43
N GLN A 445 -60.32 -16.01 17.23
CA GLN A 445 -61.48 -15.74 16.39
C GLN A 445 -62.30 -17.00 16.08
N TYR A 446 -61.67 -18.17 16.13
CA TYR A 446 -62.30 -19.46 15.83
C TYR A 446 -62.46 -20.30 17.09
N ILE A 447 -61.44 -20.38 17.95
CA ILE A 447 -61.49 -21.16 19.19
C ILE A 447 -61.69 -20.19 20.36
N GLN A 448 -62.95 -19.87 20.65
CA GLN A 448 -63.29 -18.78 21.57
C GLN A 448 -63.29 -19.18 23.05
N LYS A 449 -63.73 -20.40 23.38
CA LYS A 449 -63.91 -20.83 24.77
C LYS A 449 -62.62 -21.39 25.36
N ALA A 450 -62.30 -20.96 26.58
CA ALA A 450 -61.09 -21.38 27.31
C ALA A 450 -61.35 -22.53 28.31
N ASP A 451 -62.57 -23.08 28.32
CA ASP A 451 -63.05 -23.95 29.41
C ASP A 451 -62.11 -25.15 29.65
N LYS A 452 -61.49 -25.66 28.58
CA LYS A 452 -60.56 -26.78 28.62
C LYS A 452 -59.21 -26.41 29.23
N GLU A 453 -58.64 -25.25 28.90
CA GLU A 453 -57.38 -24.82 29.50
C GLU A 453 -57.53 -24.40 30.95
N VAL A 454 -58.68 -23.83 31.33
CA VAL A 454 -58.97 -23.47 32.73
C VAL A 454 -58.85 -24.67 33.66
N VAL A 455 -59.37 -25.82 33.23
CA VAL A 455 -59.27 -27.06 34.00
C VAL A 455 -57.81 -27.49 34.15
N LEU A 456 -57.02 -27.40 33.08
CA LEU A 456 -55.61 -27.77 33.08
C LEU A 456 -54.76 -26.81 33.97
N LEU A 457 -55.04 -25.51 33.91
CA LEU A 457 -54.34 -24.47 34.68
C LEU A 457 -54.58 -24.58 36.18
N LYS A 458 -55.82 -24.86 36.61
CA LYS A 458 -56.14 -25.06 38.03
C LYS A 458 -55.35 -26.22 38.63
N ASN A 459 -55.20 -27.30 37.86
CA ASN A 459 -54.41 -28.48 38.26
C ASN A 459 -52.90 -28.18 38.30
N LEU A 460 -52.41 -27.38 37.34
CA LEU A 460 -51.00 -26.98 37.32
C LEU A 460 -50.63 -26.05 38.49
N TYR A 461 -51.50 -25.07 38.81
CA TYR A 461 -51.31 -24.10 39.89
C TYR A 461 -51.11 -24.77 41.24
N SER A 462 -52.01 -25.69 41.60
CA SER A 462 -51.96 -26.37 42.90
C SER A 462 -50.62 -27.09 43.08
N GLN A 463 -50.15 -27.77 42.03
CA GLN A 463 -48.89 -28.52 42.09
C GLN A 463 -47.64 -27.61 42.20
N TRP A 464 -47.66 -26.39 41.65
CA TRP A 464 -46.57 -25.42 41.82
C TRP A 464 -46.55 -24.76 43.20
N LEU A 465 -47.72 -24.41 43.73
CA LEU A 465 -47.84 -23.79 45.04
C LEU A 465 -47.27 -24.70 46.13
N ASP A 466 -47.59 -25.99 46.05
CA ASP A 466 -47.08 -27.00 46.98
C ASP A 466 -45.55 -27.12 46.88
N LYS A 467 -44.99 -27.08 45.67
CA LYS A 467 -43.54 -27.10 45.45
C LYS A 467 -42.83 -25.87 46.03
N GLY A 468 -43.44 -24.68 45.94
CA GLY A 468 -42.89 -23.44 46.48
C GLY A 468 -42.87 -23.41 48.00
N LYS A 469 -43.94 -23.87 48.65
CA LYS A 469 -44.02 -23.99 50.12
C LYS A 469 -42.88 -24.89 50.64
N ILE A 470 -42.64 -26.03 50.01
CA ILE A 470 -41.56 -26.96 50.36
C ILE A 470 -40.17 -26.33 50.20
N ALA A 471 -39.92 -25.55 49.15
CA ALA A 471 -38.60 -24.94 48.92
C ALA A 471 -38.30 -23.79 49.90
N MET A 472 -39.33 -23.08 50.36
CA MET A 472 -39.21 -22.05 51.40
C MET A 472 -38.72 -22.64 52.72
N GLU A 473 -39.31 -23.77 53.13
CA GLU A 473 -38.92 -24.52 54.34
C GLU A 473 -37.45 -24.96 54.30
N ASN A 474 -36.91 -25.19 53.09
CA ASN A 474 -35.55 -25.66 52.86
C ASN A 474 -34.51 -24.55 52.62
N LYS A 475 -34.86 -23.25 52.75
CA LYS A 475 -33.97 -22.09 52.51
C LYS A 475 -33.36 -22.04 51.10
N GLN A 476 -33.98 -22.70 50.13
CA GLN A 476 -33.56 -22.66 48.73
C GLN A 476 -34.19 -21.44 48.08
N PHE A 477 -33.69 -20.24 48.42
CA PHE A 477 -34.34 -18.97 48.09
C PHE A 477 -34.61 -18.82 46.59
N ASP A 478 -33.73 -19.35 45.73
CA ASP A 478 -33.95 -19.37 44.27
C ASP A 478 -35.09 -20.29 43.84
N THR A 479 -35.17 -21.52 44.38
CA THR A 479 -36.22 -22.51 44.01
C THR A 479 -37.56 -22.15 44.63
N CYS A 480 -37.54 -21.65 45.87
CA CYS A 480 -38.67 -21.10 46.60
C CYS A 480 -39.27 -19.93 45.85
N SER A 481 -38.42 -18.94 45.54
CA SER A 481 -38.81 -17.80 44.73
C SER A 481 -39.35 -18.28 43.39
N PHE A 482 -38.66 -19.17 42.67
CA PHE A 482 -39.12 -19.66 41.36
C PHE A 482 -40.49 -20.35 41.42
N ALA A 483 -40.71 -21.32 42.32
CA ALA A 483 -41.95 -22.09 42.36
C ALA A 483 -43.15 -21.30 42.90
N LEU A 484 -42.96 -20.48 43.94
CA LEU A 484 -43.99 -19.56 44.42
C LEU A 484 -44.31 -18.48 43.37
N ASN A 485 -43.29 -18.01 42.65
CA ASN A 485 -43.51 -17.12 41.52
C ASN A 485 -44.21 -17.84 40.36
N GLN A 486 -43.93 -19.10 40.03
CA GLN A 486 -44.69 -19.85 39.01
C GLN A 486 -46.16 -20.03 39.41
N ALA A 487 -46.44 -20.39 40.67
CA ALA A 487 -47.80 -20.46 41.18
C ALA A 487 -48.50 -19.09 41.14
N SER A 488 -47.80 -18.04 41.57
CA SER A 488 -48.29 -16.67 41.54
C SER A 488 -48.56 -16.18 40.13
N VAL A 489 -47.64 -16.45 39.20
CA VAL A 489 -47.81 -16.20 37.77
C VAL A 489 -49.06 -16.89 37.26
N ILE A 490 -49.30 -18.15 37.59
CA ILE A 490 -50.48 -18.86 37.09
C ILE A 490 -51.77 -18.24 37.65
N CYS A 491 -51.88 -18.00 38.95
CA CYS A 491 -53.12 -17.48 39.53
C CYS A 491 -53.38 -16.00 39.23
N HIS A 492 -52.32 -15.18 39.15
CA HIS A 492 -52.45 -13.76 38.84
C HIS A 492 -52.61 -13.51 37.34
N ASN A 493 -51.98 -14.31 36.46
CA ASN A 493 -52.10 -14.11 35.01
C ASN A 493 -53.30 -14.80 34.39
N TYR A 494 -53.86 -15.81 35.06
CA TYR A 494 -55.05 -16.51 34.58
C TYR A 494 -56.18 -16.34 35.59
N GLU A 495 -57.07 -15.38 35.33
CA GLU A 495 -58.26 -15.04 36.15
C GLU A 495 -59.10 -16.26 36.54
N ALA A 496 -59.07 -17.30 35.70
CA ALA A 496 -59.77 -18.55 35.94
C ALA A 496 -59.20 -19.37 37.10
N VAL A 497 -58.00 -19.03 37.61
CA VAL A 497 -57.33 -19.65 38.75
C VAL A 497 -57.26 -18.63 39.89
N PRO A 498 -58.04 -18.79 40.96
CA PRO A 498 -57.98 -17.85 42.09
C PRO A 498 -56.68 -18.02 42.87
N CYS A 499 -56.05 -16.91 43.26
CA CYS A 499 -54.86 -16.94 44.10
C CYS A 499 -55.20 -17.36 45.53
N ASP A 500 -54.28 -18.14 46.11
CA ASP A 500 -54.28 -18.44 47.53
C ASP A 500 -53.96 -17.14 48.29
N VAL A 501 -54.77 -16.82 49.29
CA VAL A 501 -54.66 -15.61 50.12
C VAL A 501 -53.32 -15.48 50.85
N THR A 502 -52.55 -16.56 50.96
CA THR A 502 -51.23 -16.59 51.60
C THR A 502 -50.06 -16.37 50.64
N LEU A 503 -50.28 -16.41 49.33
CA LEU A 503 -49.21 -16.42 48.32
C LEU A 503 -48.41 -15.12 48.28
N ASP A 504 -49.08 -13.97 48.36
CA ASP A 504 -48.43 -12.65 48.34
C ASP A 504 -47.55 -12.43 49.57
N GLU A 505 -48.01 -12.93 50.72
CA GLU A 505 -47.26 -12.89 51.97
C GLU A 505 -45.99 -13.77 51.88
N LEU A 506 -46.11 -14.96 51.28
CA LEU A 506 -44.97 -15.86 51.03
C LEU A 506 -43.93 -15.24 50.07
N ILE A 507 -44.37 -14.55 49.03
CA ILE A 507 -43.50 -13.84 48.07
C ILE A 507 -42.81 -12.66 48.74
N LYS A 508 -43.54 -11.88 49.53
CA LYS A 508 -42.99 -10.73 50.26
C LYS A 508 -41.90 -11.17 51.25
N GLN A 509 -42.14 -12.25 51.97
CA GLN A 509 -41.15 -12.83 52.90
C GLN A 509 -39.89 -13.32 52.17
N ALA A 510 -40.03 -13.97 51.00
CA ALA A 510 -38.90 -14.40 50.19
C ALA A 510 -38.04 -13.23 49.66
N ASN A 511 -38.68 -12.16 49.17
CA ASN A 511 -37.98 -11.00 48.59
C ASN A 511 -37.27 -10.14 49.64
N GLN A 512 -37.86 -10.00 50.84
CA GLN A 512 -37.21 -9.33 51.96
C GLN A 512 -35.93 -10.05 52.40
N ALA A 513 -35.95 -11.38 52.41
CA ALA A 513 -34.77 -12.19 52.73
C ALA A 513 -33.66 -12.05 51.67
N TYR A 514 -34.02 -12.04 50.38
CA TYR A 514 -33.05 -11.90 49.28
C TYR A 514 -32.41 -10.50 49.22
N TYR A 515 -33.20 -9.44 49.37
CA TYR A 515 -32.68 -8.07 49.42
C TYR A 515 -31.68 -7.87 50.57
N SER A 516 -31.99 -8.42 51.76
CA SER A 516 -31.10 -8.37 52.91
C SER A 516 -29.77 -9.10 52.66
N HIS A 517 -29.79 -10.20 51.90
CA HIS A 517 -28.59 -10.92 51.49
C HIS A 517 -27.72 -10.11 50.53
N LEU A 518 -28.30 -9.44 49.52
CA LEU A 518 -27.55 -8.62 48.57
C LEU A 518 -26.83 -7.43 49.22
N LEU A 519 -27.45 -6.79 50.21
CA LEU A 519 -26.80 -5.72 50.98
C LEU A 519 -25.65 -6.25 51.85
N ALA A 520 -25.75 -7.47 52.35
CA ALA A 520 -24.66 -8.12 53.09
C ALA A 520 -23.46 -8.44 52.17
N GLU A 521 -23.71 -8.96 50.97
CA GLU A 521 -22.66 -9.22 49.96
C GLU A 521 -22.01 -7.92 49.47
N THR A 522 -22.82 -6.86 49.26
CA THR A 522 -22.30 -5.52 48.91
C THR A 522 -21.30 -5.04 49.95
N ARG A 523 -21.65 -5.18 51.23
CA ARG A 523 -20.78 -4.78 52.33
C ARG A 523 -19.47 -5.57 52.32
N SER A 524 -19.53 -6.88 52.06
CA SER A 524 -18.33 -7.71 51.91
C SER A 524 -17.43 -7.22 50.76
N ALA A 525 -18.01 -6.87 49.60
CA ALA A 525 -17.23 -6.37 48.47
C ALA A 525 -16.56 -5.02 48.74
N ILE A 526 -17.19 -4.15 49.55
CA ILE A 526 -16.57 -2.89 50.01
C ILE A 526 -15.43 -3.19 50.97
N ASP A 527 -15.63 -4.11 51.92
CA ASP A 527 -14.59 -4.54 52.87
C ASP A 527 -13.36 -5.13 52.14
N ASP A 528 -13.58 -5.82 51.02
CA ASP A 528 -12.53 -6.41 50.16
C ASP A 528 -11.90 -5.41 49.16
N GLN A 529 -12.25 -4.11 49.24
CA GLN A 529 -11.78 -3.05 48.34
C GLN A 529 -12.13 -3.27 46.84
N LEU A 530 -13.25 -3.92 46.54
CA LEU A 530 -13.73 -4.17 45.18
C LEU A 530 -14.83 -3.18 44.77
N ALA A 531 -14.44 -1.94 44.46
CA ALA A 531 -15.37 -0.85 44.17
C ALA A 531 -16.40 -1.18 43.07
N ASP A 532 -15.95 -1.77 41.95
CA ASP A 532 -16.83 -2.05 40.81
C ASP A 532 -17.83 -3.19 41.11
N SER A 533 -17.40 -4.20 41.88
CA SER A 533 -18.26 -5.31 42.32
C SER A 533 -19.33 -4.82 43.32
N ALA A 534 -18.95 -3.97 44.27
CA ALA A 534 -19.87 -3.35 45.22
C ALA A 534 -20.94 -2.50 44.51
N LEU A 535 -20.56 -1.68 43.52
CA LEU A 535 -21.50 -0.88 42.74
C LEU A 535 -22.48 -1.76 41.95
N THR A 536 -22.03 -2.89 41.42
CA THR A 536 -22.89 -3.84 40.68
C THR A 536 -23.92 -4.52 41.60
N LEU A 537 -23.51 -4.94 42.80
CA LEU A 537 -24.40 -5.54 43.79
C LEU A 537 -25.46 -4.54 44.29
N LEU A 538 -25.09 -3.26 44.44
CA LEU A 538 -26.02 -2.18 44.79
C LEU A 538 -27.04 -1.91 43.70
N GLU A 539 -26.64 -1.94 42.43
CA GLU A 539 -27.59 -1.85 41.31
C GLU A 539 -28.61 -2.99 41.35
N LEU A 540 -28.14 -4.22 41.64
CA LEU A 540 -29.02 -5.38 41.76
C LEU A 540 -29.97 -5.26 42.97
N ALA A 541 -29.46 -4.85 44.13
CA ALA A 541 -30.26 -4.63 45.33
C ALA A 541 -31.31 -3.53 45.10
N GLN A 542 -30.93 -2.43 44.44
CA GLN A 542 -31.84 -1.34 44.08
C GLN A 542 -32.93 -1.82 43.13
N LYS A 543 -32.61 -2.70 42.17
CA LYS A 543 -33.59 -3.31 41.28
C LYS A 543 -34.62 -4.14 42.07
N VAL A 544 -34.17 -5.00 42.97
CA VAL A 544 -35.07 -5.83 43.83
C VAL A 544 -35.96 -4.93 44.70
N LYS A 545 -35.38 -3.88 45.31
CA LYS A 545 -36.10 -2.89 46.12
C LYS A 545 -37.22 -2.19 45.35
N LEU A 546 -36.92 -1.71 44.14
CA LEU A 546 -37.88 -1.03 43.26
C LEU A 546 -38.95 -1.98 42.73
N GLN A 547 -38.58 -3.20 42.32
CA GLN A 547 -39.52 -4.18 41.76
C GLN A 547 -40.56 -4.65 42.77
N HIS A 548 -40.19 -4.73 44.04
CA HIS A 548 -41.04 -5.30 45.09
C HIS A 548 -41.50 -4.28 46.13
N ASN A 549 -41.37 -2.98 45.86
CA ASN A 549 -41.77 -1.88 46.75
C ASN A 549 -41.30 -2.08 48.21
N LEU A 550 -40.06 -2.56 48.37
CA LEU A 550 -39.49 -2.76 49.71
C LEU A 550 -39.28 -1.41 50.40
N PRO A 551 -39.48 -1.32 51.73
CA PRO A 551 -39.36 -0.07 52.46
C PRO A 551 -37.97 0.55 52.30
N LYS A 552 -37.91 1.89 52.34
CA LYS A 552 -36.63 2.60 52.30
C LYS A 552 -35.82 2.26 53.56
N ASP A 553 -34.60 1.79 53.35
CA ASP A 553 -33.54 1.71 54.32
C ASP A 553 -32.42 2.70 53.97
N GLY A 554 -31.81 3.32 54.99
CA GLY A 554 -30.65 4.20 54.79
C GLY A 554 -29.36 3.45 54.44
N LEU A 555 -29.36 2.12 54.58
CA LEU A 555 -28.17 1.28 54.42
C LEU A 555 -27.66 1.22 52.97
N SER A 556 -28.57 1.17 51.99
CA SER A 556 -28.20 1.16 50.57
C SER A 556 -27.52 2.47 50.13
N ASP A 557 -28.07 3.61 50.58
CA ASP A 557 -27.51 4.93 50.28
C ASP A 557 -26.12 5.12 50.91
N THR A 558 -25.91 4.60 52.12
CA THR A 558 -24.58 4.61 52.76
C THR A 558 -23.56 3.77 51.99
N LEU A 559 -23.93 2.54 51.60
CA LEU A 559 -23.03 1.64 50.86
C LEU A 559 -22.67 2.20 49.47
N TYR A 560 -23.57 2.94 48.83
CA TYR A 560 -23.29 3.61 47.55
C TYR A 560 -22.23 4.71 47.68
N LEU A 561 -22.33 5.54 48.72
CA LEU A 561 -21.34 6.58 48.99
C LEU A 561 -19.97 5.96 49.32
N ASP A 562 -19.95 4.88 50.10
CA ASP A 562 -18.73 4.15 50.46
C ASP A 562 -18.04 3.56 49.21
N ALA A 563 -18.80 2.92 48.32
CA ALA A 563 -18.27 2.37 47.06
C ALA A 563 -17.74 3.46 46.10
N LYS A 564 -18.39 4.62 46.04
CA LYS A 564 -17.94 5.76 45.23
C LYS A 564 -16.69 6.42 45.80
N GLN A 565 -16.57 6.53 47.12
CA GLN A 565 -15.36 7.01 47.80
C GLN A 565 -14.15 6.10 47.49
N LEU A 566 -14.37 4.79 47.45
CA LEU A 566 -13.33 3.82 47.09
C LEU A 566 -12.88 3.99 45.63
N LYS A 567 -13.83 4.08 44.68
CA LYS A 567 -13.52 4.27 43.25
C LYS A 567 -12.73 5.55 42.97
N TYR A 568 -13.11 6.66 43.61
CA TYR A 568 -12.38 7.93 43.54
C TYR A 568 -10.91 7.77 43.94
N THR A 569 -10.66 7.04 45.03
CA THR A 569 -9.32 6.81 45.56
C THR A 569 -8.46 5.97 44.59
N ASP A 570 -9.05 4.96 43.96
CA ASP A 570 -8.33 4.09 43.02
C ASP A 570 -7.96 4.78 41.69
N LEU A 571 -8.81 5.70 41.21
CA LEU A 571 -8.49 6.51 40.03
C LEU A 571 -7.27 7.40 40.27
N ILE A 572 -7.18 8.03 41.45
CA ILE A 572 -6.03 8.87 41.79
C ILE A 572 -4.75 8.04 41.89
N LYS A 573 -4.79 6.88 42.55
CA LYS A 573 -3.64 5.95 42.61
C LYS A 573 -3.17 5.51 41.22
N SER A 574 -4.12 5.24 40.32
CA SER A 574 -3.84 4.85 38.94
C SER A 574 -3.20 6.00 38.14
N GLY A 575 -3.69 7.22 38.34
CA GLY A 575 -3.08 8.44 37.79
C GLY A 575 -1.65 8.66 38.29
N ASP A 576 -1.41 8.51 39.60
CA ASP A 576 -0.08 8.65 40.22
C ASP A 576 0.91 7.58 39.70
N GLN A 577 0.42 6.37 39.43
CA GLN A 577 1.23 5.32 38.83
C GLN A 577 1.62 5.66 37.38
N ALA A 578 0.65 6.06 36.55
CA ALA A 578 0.92 6.46 35.17
C ALA A 578 1.88 7.66 35.09
N TYR A 579 1.70 8.65 35.98
CA TYR A 579 2.58 9.82 36.05
C TYR A 579 4.04 9.42 36.34
N ARG A 580 4.26 8.51 37.31
CA ARG A 580 5.60 7.98 37.63
C ARG A 580 6.24 7.19 36.48
N GLN A 581 5.42 6.62 35.59
CA GLN A 581 5.88 5.89 34.41
C GLN A 581 6.09 6.80 33.19
N ASN A 582 6.03 8.13 33.37
CA ASN A 582 6.11 9.13 32.30
C ASN A 582 5.00 8.99 31.24
N GLN A 583 3.89 8.33 31.59
CA GLN A 583 2.69 8.15 30.76
C GLN A 583 1.73 9.32 31.00
N MET A 584 2.14 10.50 30.53
CA MET A 584 1.47 11.76 30.86
C MET A 584 0.04 11.84 30.33
N ARG A 585 -0.28 11.11 29.25
CA ARG A 585 -1.63 11.06 28.67
C ARG A 585 -2.58 10.24 29.52
N GLU A 586 -2.14 9.06 29.94
CA GLU A 586 -2.90 8.12 30.78
C GLU A 586 -3.10 8.70 32.18
N ALA A 587 -2.06 9.31 32.75
CA ALA A 587 -2.14 10.02 34.02
C ALA A 587 -3.21 11.11 33.98
N LEU A 588 -3.20 11.94 32.94
CA LEU A 588 -4.17 13.00 32.76
C LEU A 588 -5.62 12.49 32.69
N ALA A 589 -5.86 11.37 32.00
CA ALA A 589 -7.19 10.77 31.88
C ALA A 589 -7.75 10.29 33.23
N PHE A 590 -6.95 9.56 34.02
CA PHE A 590 -7.37 9.09 35.34
C PHE A 590 -7.70 10.24 36.30
N TYR A 591 -6.90 11.30 36.30
CA TYR A 591 -7.17 12.47 37.13
C TYR A 591 -8.45 13.22 36.70
N GLN A 592 -8.73 13.29 35.40
CA GLN A 592 -9.96 13.89 34.89
C GLN A 592 -11.20 13.08 35.30
N GLU A 593 -11.14 11.76 35.28
CA GLU A 593 -12.25 10.91 35.74
C GLU A 593 -12.49 11.05 37.25
N ALA A 594 -11.42 11.12 38.06
CA ALA A 594 -11.53 11.41 39.49
C ALA A 594 -12.16 12.78 39.76
N LYS A 595 -11.85 13.79 38.95
CA LYS A 595 -12.44 15.14 39.04
C LYS A 595 -13.95 15.15 38.83
N VAL A 596 -14.47 14.30 37.94
CA VAL A 596 -15.92 14.17 37.73
C VAL A 596 -16.59 13.71 39.02
N ILE A 597 -16.06 12.65 39.65
CA ILE A 597 -16.63 12.09 40.88
C ILE A 597 -16.67 13.11 42.03
N GLU A 598 -15.59 13.88 42.26
CA GLU A 598 -15.57 14.90 43.33
C GLU A 598 -16.40 16.16 43.04
N SER A 599 -16.81 16.36 41.79
CA SER A 599 -17.71 17.44 41.39
C SER A 599 -19.18 17.08 41.62
N GLU A 600 -19.52 15.79 41.52
CA GLU A 600 -20.90 15.29 41.60
C GLU A 600 -21.28 14.75 42.99
N LEU A 601 -20.31 14.28 43.78
CA LEU A 601 -20.57 13.57 45.04
C LEU A 601 -19.78 14.15 46.22
N PRO A 602 -20.30 14.05 47.47
CA PRO A 602 -19.65 14.52 48.67
C PRO A 602 -18.54 13.56 49.16
N VAL A 603 -17.58 13.25 48.28
CA VAL A 603 -16.39 12.44 48.60
C VAL A 603 -15.34 13.27 49.36
N LEU A 604 -14.50 12.59 50.15
CA LEU A 604 -13.30 13.16 50.76
C LEU A 604 -12.30 13.51 49.65
N LYS A 605 -12.27 14.80 49.28
CA LYS A 605 -11.47 15.33 48.17
C LYS A 605 -9.97 15.23 48.44
N ASN A 606 -9.22 14.89 47.40
CA ASN A 606 -7.77 15.01 47.35
C ASN A 606 -7.39 16.44 46.93
N THR A 607 -6.70 17.16 47.81
CA THR A 607 -6.33 18.57 47.60
C THR A 607 -5.31 18.80 46.49
N GLU A 608 -4.62 17.76 46.02
CA GLU A 608 -3.56 17.85 45.00
C GLU A 608 -4.06 17.52 43.57
N LEU A 609 -5.31 17.08 43.40
CA LEU A 609 -5.80 16.58 42.10
C LEU A 609 -5.75 17.63 40.98
N ASP A 610 -6.05 18.89 41.31
CA ASP A 610 -5.97 20.04 40.38
C ASP A 610 -4.54 20.27 39.88
N GLU A 611 -3.57 20.22 40.78
CA GLU A 611 -2.15 20.40 40.48
C GLU A 611 -1.62 19.23 39.64
N LYS A 612 -1.93 17.99 40.04
CA LYS A 612 -1.55 16.77 39.30
C LYS A 612 -2.08 16.76 37.86
N THR A 613 -3.30 17.24 37.66
CA THR A 613 -3.91 17.39 36.34
C THR A 613 -3.14 18.40 35.49
N THR A 614 -2.88 19.59 36.05
CA THR A 614 -2.18 20.69 35.35
C THR A 614 -0.73 20.31 35.00
N GLN A 615 -0.02 19.67 35.92
CA GLN A 615 1.37 19.25 35.71
C GLN A 615 1.50 18.15 34.65
N SER A 616 0.56 17.20 34.62
CA SER A 616 0.52 16.16 33.58
C SER A 616 0.29 16.75 32.18
N ALA A 617 -0.61 17.74 32.07
CA ALA A 617 -0.86 18.45 30.83
C ALA A 617 0.37 19.25 30.35
N LYS A 618 1.05 19.96 31.26
CA LYS A 618 2.30 20.70 30.95
C LYS A 618 3.37 19.79 30.36
N ASN A 619 3.66 18.67 31.02
CA ASN A 619 4.70 17.74 30.56
C ASN A 619 4.36 17.16 29.18
N LEU A 620 3.08 16.86 28.91
CA LEU A 620 2.64 16.38 27.60
C LEU A 620 2.82 17.43 26.49
N VAL A 621 2.57 18.72 26.77
CA VAL A 621 2.82 19.81 25.82
C VAL A 621 4.30 19.89 25.44
N LEU A 622 5.22 19.82 26.40
CA LEU A 622 6.66 19.88 26.14
C LEU A 622 7.15 18.70 25.29
N ILE A 623 6.62 17.50 25.54
CA ILE A 623 6.91 16.31 24.71
C ILE A 623 6.50 16.56 23.25
N LEU A 624 5.33 17.17 23.02
CA LEU A 624 4.86 17.48 21.66
C LEU A 624 5.76 18.51 20.96
N CYS A 625 6.28 19.51 21.68
CA CYS A 625 7.24 20.47 21.12
C CYS A 625 8.56 19.80 20.70
N ILE A 626 9.12 18.89 21.52
CA ILE A 626 10.34 18.14 21.20
C ILE A 626 10.14 17.26 19.96
N GLN A 627 8.99 16.59 19.87
CA GLN A 627 8.64 15.79 18.68
C GLN A 627 8.59 16.67 17.42
N SER A 628 8.07 17.89 17.54
CA SER A 628 8.01 18.83 16.42
C SER A 628 9.39 19.26 15.94
N GLU A 629 10.33 19.58 16.85
CA GLU A 629 11.70 19.95 16.49
C GLU A 629 12.42 18.83 15.72
N SER A 630 12.30 17.58 16.19
CA SER A 630 12.88 16.42 15.50
C SER A 630 12.39 16.25 14.07
N PHE A 631 11.17 16.67 13.76
CA PHE A 631 10.64 16.62 12.40
C PHE A 631 11.19 17.74 11.51
N ILE A 632 11.55 18.90 12.06
CA ILE A 632 12.20 19.98 11.30
C ILE A 632 13.59 19.57 10.87
N ASP A 633 14.37 18.99 11.79
CA ASP A 633 15.74 18.53 11.51
C ASP A 633 15.77 17.45 10.41
N ALA A 634 14.70 16.64 10.33
CA ALA A 634 14.48 15.64 9.28
C ALA A 634 13.83 16.21 8.00
N MET A 635 13.75 17.54 7.84
CA MET A 635 13.10 18.24 6.72
C MET A 635 11.62 17.86 6.50
N ASN A 636 10.93 17.36 7.54
CA ASN A 636 9.51 16.98 7.52
C ASN A 636 8.63 18.07 8.17
N LEU A 637 8.54 19.21 7.47
CA LEU A 637 7.86 20.40 8.00
C LEU A 637 6.36 20.21 8.27
N ASN A 638 5.69 19.28 7.56
CA ASN A 638 4.27 18.98 7.77
C ASN A 638 4.01 18.31 9.13
N GLN A 639 4.79 17.28 9.48
CA GLN A 639 4.65 16.60 10.78
C GLN A 639 5.04 17.51 11.94
N ALA A 640 6.06 18.36 11.74
CA ALA A 640 6.43 19.39 12.70
C ALA A 640 5.23 20.32 13.02
N GLN A 641 4.54 20.83 11.99
CA GLN A 641 3.37 21.71 12.17
C GLN A 641 2.20 21.03 12.90
N GLN A 642 1.93 19.75 12.62
CA GLN A 642 0.85 19.01 13.30
C GLN A 642 1.11 18.88 14.81
N LYS A 643 2.36 18.57 15.19
CA LYS A 643 2.74 18.45 16.60
C LYS A 643 2.66 19.77 17.35
N LEU A 644 3.02 20.87 16.69
CA LEU A 644 2.86 22.21 17.24
C LEU A 644 1.38 22.56 17.50
N ALA A 645 0.49 22.22 16.57
CA ALA A 645 -0.95 22.47 16.73
C ALA A 645 -1.55 21.68 17.91
N GLN A 646 -1.15 20.40 18.07
CA GLN A 646 -1.57 19.57 19.21
C GLN A 646 -1.09 20.16 20.54
N ALA A 647 0.17 20.62 20.59
CA ALA A 647 0.74 21.27 21.76
C ALA A 647 -0.04 22.54 22.15
N GLN A 648 -0.41 23.37 21.16
CA GLN A 648 -1.19 24.59 21.37
C GLN A 648 -2.61 24.29 21.88
N GLN A 649 -3.30 23.30 21.30
CA GLN A 649 -4.64 22.92 21.73
C GLN A 649 -4.66 22.47 23.19
N LEU A 650 -3.73 21.57 23.56
CA LEU A 650 -3.65 21.05 24.92
C LEU A 650 -3.27 22.16 25.91
N ALA A 651 -2.36 23.07 25.53
CA ALA A 651 -1.99 24.20 26.36
C ALA A 651 -3.17 25.15 26.62
N ASN A 652 -4.02 25.37 25.61
CA ASN A 652 -5.25 26.17 25.74
C ASN A 652 -6.27 25.50 26.66
N GLN A 653 -6.53 24.20 26.49
CA GLN A 653 -7.50 23.45 27.29
C GLN A 653 -7.20 23.48 28.80
N HIS A 654 -5.91 23.47 29.16
CA HIS A 654 -5.46 23.48 30.55
C HIS A 654 -4.99 24.85 31.05
N SER A 655 -5.21 25.92 30.27
CA SER A 655 -4.83 27.30 30.64
C SER A 655 -3.33 27.50 30.97
N ILE A 656 -2.45 26.74 30.30
CA ILE A 656 -0.98 26.77 30.51
C ILE A 656 -0.22 27.45 29.36
N THR A 657 -0.88 28.19 28.47
CA THR A 657 -0.22 28.92 27.37
C THR A 657 0.72 30.04 27.84
N LYS A 658 0.49 30.59 29.04
CA LYS A 658 1.36 31.60 29.66
C LYS A 658 2.46 31.00 30.53
N ASP A 659 2.54 29.67 30.65
CA ASP A 659 3.67 29.02 31.31
C ASP A 659 4.95 29.33 30.54
N ALA A 660 5.97 29.82 31.25
CA ALA A 660 7.19 30.33 30.64
C ALA A 660 7.96 29.26 29.84
N GLU A 661 7.88 28.00 30.27
CA GLU A 661 8.57 26.89 29.61
C GLU A 661 7.84 26.48 28.33
N VAL A 662 6.51 26.39 28.39
CA VAL A 662 5.65 26.12 27.23
C VAL A 662 5.76 27.22 26.17
N ALA A 663 5.67 28.49 26.57
CA ALA A 663 5.75 29.63 25.65
C ALA A 663 7.09 29.69 24.91
N LYS A 664 8.21 29.51 25.65
CA LYS A 664 9.57 29.52 25.09
C LYS A 664 9.78 28.37 24.10
N ALA A 665 9.30 27.16 24.42
CA ALA A 665 9.40 26.00 23.54
C ALA A 665 8.64 26.22 22.21
N MET A 666 7.45 26.83 22.27
CA MET A 666 6.65 27.12 21.07
C MET A 666 7.25 28.23 20.19
N GLU A 667 7.87 29.26 20.78
CA GLU A 667 8.50 30.34 20.02
C GLU A 667 9.75 29.87 19.25
N SER A 668 10.66 29.14 19.93
CA SER A 668 11.86 28.54 19.33
C SER A 668 11.52 27.69 18.10
N LEU A 669 10.47 26.88 18.23
CA LEU A 669 10.02 25.95 17.21
C LEU A 669 9.49 26.67 15.95
N ASN A 670 8.76 27.78 16.12
CA ASN A 670 8.26 28.58 15.00
C ASN A 670 9.39 29.21 14.16
N GLN A 671 10.50 29.61 14.80
CA GLN A 671 11.66 30.18 14.10
C GLN A 671 12.39 29.11 13.27
N LYS A 672 12.59 27.91 13.80
CA LYS A 672 13.22 26.80 13.08
C LYS A 672 12.40 26.35 11.85
N LEU A 673 11.08 26.35 11.96
CA LEU A 673 10.17 26.00 10.86
C LEU A 673 10.33 26.90 9.63
N SER A 674 10.57 28.19 9.82
CA SER A 674 10.70 29.14 8.70
C SER A 674 12.02 28.98 7.94
N GLN A 675 13.12 28.71 8.64
CA GLN A 675 14.45 28.53 8.05
C GLN A 675 14.58 27.23 7.23
N GLY A 676 13.94 26.14 7.68
CA GLY A 676 13.99 24.84 6.97
C GLY A 676 13.40 24.87 5.56
N LYS A 677 12.50 25.82 5.25
CA LYS A 677 11.76 25.87 3.97
C LYS A 677 12.64 26.18 2.75
N CYS A 678 13.56 27.13 2.85
CA CYS A 678 14.41 27.53 1.71
C CYS A 678 15.48 26.48 1.37
N ALA A 679 16.01 25.80 2.39
CA ALA A 679 16.95 24.71 2.22
C ALA A 679 16.33 23.54 1.46
N GLN A 680 15.10 23.15 1.82
CA GLN A 680 14.36 22.10 1.13
C GLN A 680 14.13 22.44 -0.35
N LEU A 681 13.69 23.67 -0.67
CA LEU A 681 13.39 24.09 -2.04
C LEU A 681 14.62 24.15 -2.95
N THR A 682 15.76 24.61 -2.42
CA THR A 682 17.02 24.68 -3.18
C THR A 682 17.56 23.29 -3.48
N HIS A 683 17.46 22.39 -2.49
CA HIS A 683 17.77 21.00 -2.69
C HIS A 683 16.90 20.44 -3.83
N GLU A 684 15.59 20.49 -3.68
CA GLU A 684 14.56 20.07 -4.65
C GLU A 684 14.73 20.58 -6.09
N PHE A 685 15.43 21.71 -6.29
CA PHE A 685 15.79 22.26 -7.61
C PHE A 685 17.00 21.57 -8.23
N ASN A 686 18.14 21.54 -7.52
CA ASN A 686 19.42 20.95 -7.99
C ASN A 686 19.25 19.51 -8.40
N VAL A 687 18.37 18.89 -7.66
CA VAL A 687 17.71 17.66 -7.97
C VAL A 687 17.28 17.59 -9.42
N GLN A 688 16.22 18.28 -9.81
CA GLN A 688 15.62 18.09 -11.11
C GLN A 688 16.61 18.33 -12.28
N VAL A 689 17.59 19.23 -12.09
CA VAL A 689 18.71 19.45 -13.04
C VAL A 689 19.50 18.17 -13.31
N LEU A 690 19.64 17.33 -12.30
CA LEU A 690 20.35 16.08 -12.38
C LEU A 690 19.58 14.93 -12.97
N ALA A 691 18.26 14.93 -12.73
CA ALA A 691 17.36 14.03 -13.43
C ALA A 691 17.56 14.12 -14.92
N CYS A 692 17.60 15.35 -15.41
CA CYS A 692 17.87 15.63 -16.82
C CYS A 692 19.15 14.96 -17.31
N LYS A 693 20.28 15.19 -16.63
CA LYS A 693 21.57 14.69 -17.09
C LYS A 693 21.60 13.15 -17.13
N LYS A 694 20.93 12.47 -16.21
CA LYS A 694 20.90 11.02 -16.20
C LYS A 694 19.91 10.41 -17.16
N PHE A 695 18.74 11.01 -17.34
CA PHE A 695 17.87 10.62 -18.42
C PHE A 695 18.55 10.78 -19.77
N THR A 696 19.39 11.80 -19.91
CA THR A 696 20.23 11.99 -21.10
C THR A 696 21.20 10.81 -21.29
N GLU A 697 21.86 10.31 -20.23
CA GLU A 697 22.72 9.11 -20.32
C GLU A 697 21.97 7.85 -20.76
N LYS A 698 20.71 7.70 -20.34
CA LYS A 698 19.82 6.60 -20.72
C LYS A 698 19.23 6.74 -22.12
N ARG A 699 19.45 7.89 -22.77
CA ARG A 699 18.78 8.31 -24.01
C ARG A 699 17.27 8.44 -23.84
N GLU A 700 16.82 8.83 -22.65
CA GLU A 700 15.44 9.05 -22.24
C GLU A 700 15.08 10.55 -22.27
N TYR A 701 15.24 11.18 -23.43
CA TYR A 701 15.23 12.63 -23.57
C TYR A 701 13.86 13.30 -23.33
N ILE A 702 12.76 12.54 -23.41
CA ILE A 702 11.43 13.03 -22.98
C ILE A 702 11.43 13.30 -21.46
N PHE A 703 11.88 12.33 -20.67
CA PHE A 703 11.96 12.44 -19.21
C PHE A 703 13.03 13.47 -18.80
N ALA A 704 14.13 13.56 -19.55
CA ALA A 704 15.14 14.58 -19.33
C ALA A 704 14.56 16.01 -19.40
N ASN A 705 13.72 16.29 -20.40
CA ASN A 705 13.11 17.60 -20.58
C ASN A 705 12.05 17.91 -19.52
N GLN A 706 11.26 16.93 -19.09
CA GLN A 706 10.27 17.09 -18.01
C GLN A 706 10.92 17.47 -16.67
N ALA A 707 12.11 16.92 -16.38
CA ALA A 707 12.85 17.28 -15.19
C ALA A 707 13.25 18.77 -15.19
N LEU A 708 13.73 19.29 -16.32
CA LEU A 708 14.08 20.72 -16.44
C LEU A 708 12.87 21.64 -16.33
N GLU A 709 11.70 21.21 -16.79
CA GLU A 709 10.44 21.94 -16.58
C GLU A 709 10.10 22.04 -15.07
N LYS A 710 10.24 20.94 -14.32
CA LYS A 710 10.06 20.93 -12.86
C LYS A 710 11.06 21.84 -12.15
N ALA A 711 12.33 21.82 -12.56
CA ALA A 711 13.37 22.73 -12.05
C ALA A 711 12.99 24.21 -12.28
N THR A 712 12.49 24.53 -13.49
CA THR A 712 12.09 25.89 -13.87
C THR A 712 10.95 26.42 -13.00
N ILE A 713 9.96 25.57 -12.66
CA ILE A 713 8.83 25.94 -11.81
C ILE A 713 9.30 26.27 -10.39
N LEU A 714 10.21 25.48 -9.84
CA LEU A 714 10.73 25.66 -8.48
C LEU A 714 11.49 26.99 -8.34
N ALA A 715 12.37 27.29 -9.31
CA ALA A 715 13.14 28.53 -9.32
C ALA A 715 12.25 29.78 -9.49
N LYS A 716 11.26 29.73 -10.40
CA LYS A 716 10.36 30.88 -10.64
C LYS A 716 9.39 31.13 -9.49
N GLY A 717 8.94 30.09 -8.80
CA GLY A 717 7.99 30.20 -7.68
C GLY A 717 8.61 30.73 -6.39
N ASN A 718 9.93 30.75 -6.27
CA ASN A 718 10.62 31.03 -5.00
C ASN A 718 11.88 31.90 -5.20
N PRO A 719 11.73 33.14 -5.70
CA PRO A 719 12.86 34.01 -6.02
C PRO A 719 13.72 34.36 -4.78
N ASP A 720 13.10 34.45 -3.60
CA ASP A 720 13.78 34.78 -2.34
C ASP A 720 14.76 33.69 -1.85
N CYS A 721 14.73 32.50 -2.47
CA CYS A 721 15.62 31.38 -2.12
C CYS A 721 16.98 31.43 -2.85
N GLY A 722 17.17 32.28 -3.86
CA GLY A 722 18.48 32.51 -4.49
C GLY A 722 19.11 31.31 -5.24
N MET A 723 18.31 30.49 -5.92
CA MET A 723 18.78 29.31 -6.68
C MET A 723 19.58 29.69 -7.95
N ASP A 724 20.66 28.97 -8.28
CA ASP A 724 21.43 29.16 -9.54
C ASP A 724 20.81 28.36 -10.70
N VAL A 725 20.34 29.05 -11.74
CA VAL A 725 19.63 28.46 -12.89
C VAL A 725 20.48 28.25 -14.14
N SER A 726 21.77 28.61 -14.10
CA SER A 726 22.63 28.69 -15.28
C SER A 726 22.77 27.35 -16.00
N GLU A 727 23.07 26.29 -15.26
CA GLU A 727 23.27 24.94 -15.80
C GLU A 727 21.97 24.33 -16.37
N MET A 728 20.84 24.56 -15.69
CA MET A 728 19.53 24.09 -16.13
C MET A 728 19.19 24.62 -17.53
N LEU A 729 19.44 25.91 -17.79
CA LEU A 729 19.14 26.54 -19.07
C LEU A 729 20.00 25.98 -20.21
N GLU A 730 21.27 25.67 -19.94
CA GLU A 730 22.18 25.08 -20.93
C GLU A 730 21.76 23.65 -21.30
N LEU A 731 21.43 22.82 -20.29
CA LEU A 731 20.92 21.47 -20.52
C LEU A 731 19.63 21.49 -21.33
N GLN A 732 18.72 22.42 -21.01
CA GLN A 732 17.44 22.55 -21.71
C GLN A 732 17.64 22.81 -23.20
N LYS A 733 18.54 23.73 -23.54
CA LYS A 733 18.87 24.02 -24.93
C LYS A 733 19.48 22.81 -25.65
N THR A 734 20.31 22.03 -24.96
CA THR A 734 21.05 20.91 -25.54
C THR A 734 20.16 19.73 -25.89
N ILE A 735 19.21 19.37 -25.03
CA ILE A 735 18.39 18.16 -25.21
C ILE A 735 17.09 18.41 -25.99
N GLN A 736 16.71 19.66 -26.20
CA GLN A 736 15.40 20.01 -26.77
C GLN A 736 15.15 19.40 -28.16
N PRO A 737 16.09 19.43 -29.13
CA PRO A 737 15.88 18.81 -30.44
C PRO A 737 15.64 17.30 -30.38
N ILE A 738 16.42 16.57 -29.58
CA ILE A 738 16.30 15.11 -29.48
C ILE A 738 15.11 14.67 -28.62
N SER A 739 14.73 15.47 -27.62
CA SER A 739 13.48 15.29 -26.87
C SER A 739 12.27 15.43 -27.80
N HIS A 740 12.29 16.42 -28.70
CA HIS A 740 11.25 16.57 -29.72
C HIS A 740 11.19 15.35 -30.65
N TYR A 741 12.34 14.88 -31.16
CA TYR A 741 12.39 13.68 -31.99
C TYR A 741 11.72 12.46 -31.31
N GLN A 742 12.02 12.21 -30.04
CA GLN A 742 11.43 11.07 -29.33
C GLN A 742 9.93 11.23 -29.11
N LYS A 743 9.44 12.45 -28.85
CA LYS A 743 8.00 12.73 -28.74
C LYS A 743 7.28 12.45 -30.06
N GLU A 744 7.83 12.90 -31.19
CA GLU A 744 7.25 12.63 -32.51
C GLU A 744 7.30 11.13 -32.85
N MET A 745 8.37 10.41 -32.48
CA MET A 745 8.45 8.97 -32.66
C MET A 745 7.38 8.22 -31.83
N ALA A 746 7.15 8.64 -30.58
CA ALA A 746 6.09 8.08 -29.75
C ALA A 746 4.69 8.34 -30.36
N LYS A 747 4.48 9.51 -30.95
CA LYS A 747 3.25 9.87 -31.65
C LYS A 747 3.03 9.03 -32.92
N ILE A 748 4.08 8.75 -33.68
CA ILE A 748 4.00 7.84 -34.83
C ILE A 748 3.58 6.43 -34.40
N ASN A 749 4.13 5.93 -33.30
CA ASN A 749 3.71 4.64 -32.75
C ASN A 749 2.23 4.67 -32.35
N GLN A 750 1.75 5.77 -31.76
CA GLN A 750 0.34 5.96 -31.45
C GLN A 750 -0.55 5.92 -32.72
N TYR A 751 -0.17 6.63 -33.79
CA TYR A 751 -0.90 6.54 -35.06
C TYR A 751 -0.99 5.11 -35.60
N ILE A 752 0.07 4.32 -35.44
CA ILE A 752 0.07 2.91 -35.84
C ILE A 752 -0.89 2.09 -34.97
N ASP A 753 -0.88 2.27 -33.65
CA ASP A 753 -1.77 1.56 -32.72
C ASP A 753 -3.25 1.90 -32.97
N GLU A 754 -3.54 3.15 -33.34
CA GLU A 754 -4.86 3.65 -33.71
C GLU A 754 -5.28 3.28 -35.14
N LYS A 755 -4.38 2.62 -35.90
CA LYS A 755 -4.53 2.21 -37.31
C LYS A 755 -4.61 3.36 -38.32
N GLU A 756 -4.14 4.54 -37.92
CA GLU A 756 -3.97 5.74 -38.76
C GLU A 756 -2.65 5.65 -39.54
N TYR A 757 -2.52 4.61 -40.39
CA TYR A 757 -1.24 4.27 -41.03
C TYR A 757 -0.74 5.31 -42.05
N HIS A 758 -1.64 6.07 -42.67
CA HIS A 758 -1.25 7.17 -43.57
C HIS A 758 -0.50 8.25 -42.80
N ASP A 759 -1.10 8.75 -41.71
CA ASP A 759 -0.54 9.80 -40.87
C ASP A 759 0.75 9.34 -40.20
N ALA A 760 0.85 8.05 -39.84
CA ALA A 760 2.09 7.46 -39.34
C ALA A 760 3.25 7.55 -40.36
N LEU A 761 3.01 7.21 -41.63
CA LEU A 761 4.04 7.22 -42.67
C LEU A 761 4.45 8.65 -43.07
N GLU A 762 3.50 9.56 -43.22
CA GLU A 762 3.77 10.99 -43.47
C GLU A 762 4.57 11.61 -42.32
N ALA A 763 4.16 11.35 -41.08
CA ALA A 763 4.86 11.83 -39.90
C ALA A 763 6.27 11.24 -39.79
N TYR A 764 6.46 9.95 -40.11
CA TYR A 764 7.78 9.31 -40.12
C TYR A 764 8.70 9.92 -41.17
N GLN A 765 8.18 10.23 -42.36
CA GLN A 765 8.95 10.87 -43.42
C GLN A 765 9.34 12.31 -43.07
N SER A 766 8.43 13.06 -42.45
CA SER A 766 8.74 14.39 -41.89
C SER A 766 9.80 14.31 -40.78
N LEU A 767 9.66 13.32 -39.88
CA LEU A 767 10.60 13.08 -38.79
C LEU A 767 11.99 12.68 -39.30
N THR A 768 12.07 11.94 -40.41
CA THR A 768 13.33 11.59 -41.08
C THR A 768 14.10 12.86 -41.47
N LYS A 769 13.40 13.85 -42.04
CA LYS A 769 13.99 15.13 -42.40
C LYS A 769 14.41 15.93 -41.16
N PHE A 770 13.53 16.03 -40.16
CA PHE A 770 13.85 16.72 -38.90
C PHE A 770 15.10 16.11 -38.22
N PHE A 771 15.19 14.79 -38.15
CA PHE A 771 16.32 14.10 -37.55
C PHE A 771 17.63 14.45 -38.28
N THR A 772 17.60 14.43 -39.62
CA THR A 772 18.76 14.78 -40.45
C THR A 772 19.20 16.23 -40.24
N ASP A 773 18.25 17.16 -40.12
CA ASP A 773 18.53 18.60 -40.04
C ASP A 773 18.90 19.08 -38.62
N SER A 774 18.32 18.45 -37.58
CA SER A 774 18.28 19.00 -36.22
C SER A 774 18.86 18.09 -35.14
N CYS A 775 19.19 16.83 -35.44
CA CYS A 775 19.74 15.88 -34.47
C CYS A 775 21.20 15.53 -34.82
N PRO A 776 22.22 16.24 -34.27
CA PRO A 776 23.62 15.86 -34.44
C PRO A 776 23.88 14.41 -33.98
N GLU A 777 24.86 13.74 -34.58
CA GLU A 777 25.26 12.34 -34.30
C GLU A 777 25.64 12.03 -32.83
N LYS A 778 25.58 13.02 -31.94
CA LYS A 778 26.05 12.97 -30.55
C LYS A 778 25.07 12.32 -29.56
N PHE A 779 23.84 12.01 -29.96
CA PHE A 779 22.81 11.52 -29.02
C PHE A 779 22.70 9.99 -28.92
N GLY A 780 23.47 9.25 -29.71
CA GLY A 780 23.48 7.78 -29.70
C GLY A 780 22.17 7.15 -30.16
N ILE A 781 21.26 7.90 -30.79
CA ILE A 781 20.03 7.38 -31.39
C ILE A 781 20.27 7.24 -32.89
N VAL A 782 19.87 6.10 -33.45
CA VAL A 782 19.94 5.84 -34.89
C VAL A 782 18.52 5.88 -35.44
N HIS A 783 18.25 6.84 -36.32
CA HIS A 783 17.01 6.86 -37.07
C HIS A 783 17.12 5.90 -38.26
N GLN A 784 16.13 5.03 -38.44
CA GLN A 784 16.12 4.08 -39.55
C GLN A 784 15.50 4.72 -40.80
N PRO A 785 16.03 4.44 -41.99
CA PRO A 785 15.33 4.74 -43.24
C PRO A 785 13.92 4.15 -43.21
N ILE A 786 12.94 4.86 -43.79
CA ILE A 786 11.53 4.48 -43.73
C ILE A 786 11.29 3.08 -44.31
N GLU A 787 12.07 2.68 -45.32
CA GLU A 787 12.02 1.36 -45.93
C GLU A 787 12.39 0.25 -44.93
N VAL A 788 13.46 0.49 -44.15
CA VAL A 788 13.88 -0.45 -43.11
C VAL A 788 12.86 -0.49 -41.98
N TYR A 789 12.36 0.68 -41.57
CA TYR A 789 11.38 0.82 -40.49
C TYR A 789 10.07 0.07 -40.81
N VAL A 790 9.49 0.30 -41.99
CA VAL A 790 8.24 -0.35 -42.40
C VAL A 790 8.42 -1.85 -42.56
N LYS A 791 9.47 -2.30 -43.27
CA LYS A 791 9.70 -3.75 -43.53
C LYS A 791 9.92 -4.55 -42.24
N SER A 792 10.65 -3.98 -41.28
CA SER A 792 10.97 -4.66 -40.03
C SER A 792 9.89 -4.56 -38.95
N HIS A 793 8.83 -3.76 -39.18
CA HIS A 793 7.77 -3.54 -38.20
C HIS A 793 7.03 -4.84 -37.84
N SER A 794 6.59 -5.02 -36.59
CA SER A 794 5.95 -6.27 -36.14
C SER A 794 4.52 -6.47 -36.66
N ILE A 795 3.80 -5.38 -36.90
CA ILE A 795 2.39 -5.37 -37.31
C ILE A 795 2.25 -5.62 -38.82
N GLY A 796 1.76 -6.81 -39.19
CA GLY A 796 1.54 -7.18 -40.60
C GLY A 796 0.58 -6.25 -41.36
N LEU A 797 -0.47 -5.74 -40.69
CA LEU A 797 -1.39 -4.77 -41.30
C LEU A 797 -0.72 -3.45 -41.69
N PHE A 798 0.27 -3.00 -40.91
CA PHE A 798 1.04 -1.78 -41.22
C PHE A 798 1.98 -2.01 -42.41
N ILE A 799 2.63 -3.18 -42.47
CA ILE A 799 3.44 -3.60 -43.63
C ILE A 799 2.57 -3.67 -44.91
N ASP A 800 1.38 -4.26 -44.81
CA ASP A 800 0.43 -4.39 -45.91
C ASP A 800 -0.08 -3.04 -46.42
N TYR A 801 -0.34 -2.10 -45.51
CA TYR A 801 -0.59 -0.71 -45.87
C TYR A 801 0.61 -0.08 -46.60
N GLY A 802 1.82 -0.35 -46.10
CA GLY A 802 3.09 0.06 -46.71
C GLY A 802 3.23 -0.39 -48.18
N VAL A 803 2.85 -1.63 -48.53
CA VAL A 803 2.85 -2.11 -49.92
C VAL A 803 2.09 -1.15 -50.82
N THR A 804 0.89 -0.73 -50.41
CA THR A 804 0.04 0.17 -51.20
C THR A 804 0.62 1.60 -51.23
N TYR A 805 1.12 2.08 -50.09
CA TYR A 805 1.73 3.41 -49.98
C TYR A 805 2.92 3.58 -50.93
N PHE A 806 3.89 2.67 -50.89
CA PHE A 806 5.07 2.72 -51.76
C PHE A 806 4.74 2.41 -53.23
N THR A 807 3.71 1.60 -53.49
CA THR A 807 3.21 1.37 -54.86
C THR A 807 2.70 2.68 -55.47
N ASN A 808 1.99 3.50 -54.68
CA ASN A 808 1.48 4.80 -55.12
C ASN A 808 2.59 5.84 -55.30
N LEU A 809 3.69 5.73 -54.54
CA LEU A 809 4.90 6.54 -54.74
C LEU A 809 5.74 6.07 -55.94
N GLY A 810 5.43 4.92 -56.53
CA GLY A 810 6.14 4.37 -57.69
C GLY A 810 7.35 3.48 -57.34
N ASP A 811 7.62 3.21 -56.06
CA ASP A 811 8.66 2.28 -55.65
C ASP A 811 8.14 0.83 -55.68
N LEU A 812 8.03 0.30 -56.90
CA LEU A 812 7.45 -1.02 -57.14
C LEU A 812 8.35 -2.16 -56.62
N ASN A 813 9.67 -1.95 -56.59
CA ASN A 813 10.61 -2.95 -56.09
C ASN A 813 10.47 -3.11 -54.58
N PHE A 814 10.46 -2.00 -53.84
CA PHE A 814 10.31 -2.06 -52.39
C PHE A 814 8.89 -2.54 -51.99
N SER A 815 7.87 -2.15 -52.77
CA SER A 815 6.51 -2.68 -52.57
C SER A 815 6.43 -4.19 -52.75
N LEU A 816 7.15 -4.76 -53.73
CA LEU A 816 7.25 -6.20 -53.92
C LEU A 816 8.01 -6.87 -52.78
N ASP A 817 9.07 -6.23 -52.28
CA ASP A 817 9.82 -6.71 -51.11
C ASP A 817 8.97 -6.76 -49.83
N LEU A 818 8.14 -5.74 -49.58
CA LEU A 818 7.18 -5.73 -48.46
C LEU A 818 6.14 -6.84 -48.61
N LEU A 819 5.68 -7.08 -49.84
CA LEU A 819 4.73 -8.14 -50.11
C LEU A 819 5.35 -9.55 -49.92
N ASN A 820 6.63 -9.71 -50.27
CA ASN A 820 7.40 -10.93 -49.99
C ASN A 820 7.62 -11.13 -48.49
N GLU A 821 7.84 -10.04 -47.75
CA GLU A 821 7.95 -10.07 -46.28
C GLU A 821 6.63 -10.56 -45.64
N LEU A 822 5.47 -10.07 -46.10
CA LEU A 822 4.16 -10.57 -45.65
C LEU A 822 3.97 -12.05 -45.94
N ARG A 823 4.40 -12.50 -47.13
CA ARG A 823 4.36 -13.92 -47.50
C ARG A 823 5.22 -14.78 -46.58
N HIS A 824 6.43 -14.30 -46.25
CA HIS A 824 7.36 -14.99 -45.36
C HIS A 824 6.79 -15.13 -43.94
N ARG A 825 6.03 -14.13 -43.49
CA ARG A 825 5.32 -14.12 -42.19
C ARG A 825 3.99 -14.88 -42.18
N GLU A 826 3.70 -15.65 -43.22
CA GLU A 826 2.45 -16.41 -43.37
C GLU A 826 1.18 -15.53 -43.27
N TYR A 827 1.28 -14.24 -43.63
CA TYR A 827 0.14 -13.33 -43.63
C TYR A 827 -0.96 -13.82 -44.58
N ASN A 828 -2.24 -13.63 -44.25
CA ASN A 828 -3.31 -14.18 -45.08
C ASN A 828 -3.40 -13.45 -46.43
N SER A 829 -3.27 -14.18 -47.54
CA SER A 829 -3.35 -13.65 -48.92
C SER A 829 -4.65 -12.86 -49.18
N GLY A 830 -5.76 -13.27 -48.57
CA GLY A 830 -7.05 -12.59 -48.68
C GLY A 830 -7.09 -11.24 -47.95
N TRP A 831 -6.29 -11.05 -46.91
CA TRP A 831 -6.17 -9.77 -46.19
C TRP A 831 -5.34 -8.77 -47.01
N SER A 832 -4.27 -9.24 -47.68
CA SER A 832 -3.45 -8.43 -48.60
C SER A 832 -4.03 -8.32 -50.02
N LYS A 833 -5.32 -8.62 -50.22
CA LYS A 833 -5.89 -8.66 -51.58
C LYS A 833 -5.74 -7.32 -52.30
N LEU A 834 -6.08 -6.22 -51.62
CA LEU A 834 -6.09 -4.89 -52.22
C LEU A 834 -4.67 -4.40 -52.56
N SER A 835 -3.71 -4.63 -51.67
CA SER A 835 -2.31 -4.28 -51.89
C SER A 835 -1.68 -5.11 -53.02
N GLN A 836 -1.98 -6.41 -53.08
CA GLN A 836 -1.59 -7.29 -54.18
C GLN A 836 -2.16 -6.83 -55.53
N GLU A 837 -3.44 -6.45 -55.57
CA GLU A 837 -4.09 -5.96 -56.79
C GLU A 837 -3.50 -4.63 -57.25
N ALA A 838 -3.27 -3.69 -56.32
CA ALA A 838 -2.65 -2.40 -56.63
C ALA A 838 -1.24 -2.55 -57.20
N LEU A 839 -0.39 -3.35 -56.54
CA LEU A 839 0.99 -3.59 -56.99
C LEU A 839 1.02 -4.35 -58.32
N GLY A 840 0.19 -5.38 -58.49
CA GLY A 840 0.10 -6.16 -59.73
C GLY A 840 -0.24 -5.30 -60.94
N THR A 841 -1.19 -4.38 -60.79
CA THR A 841 -1.55 -3.39 -61.82
C THR A 841 -0.37 -2.50 -62.16
N LYS A 842 0.32 -1.92 -61.17
CA LYS A 842 1.45 -1.00 -61.40
C LYS A 842 2.67 -1.69 -62.01
N LEU A 843 2.97 -2.93 -61.60
CA LEU A 843 4.03 -3.74 -62.23
C LEU A 843 3.73 -4.01 -63.71
N ALA A 844 2.47 -4.31 -64.05
CA ALA A 844 2.08 -4.51 -65.45
C ALA A 844 2.24 -3.24 -66.28
N GLN A 845 1.85 -2.08 -65.73
CA GLN A 845 2.05 -0.78 -66.37
C GLN A 845 3.55 -0.51 -66.64
N ALA A 846 4.39 -0.69 -65.62
CA ALA A 846 5.84 -0.46 -65.74
C ALA A 846 6.51 -1.40 -66.76
N ASP A 847 6.15 -2.69 -66.77
CA ASP A 847 6.72 -3.66 -67.71
C ASP A 847 6.21 -3.42 -69.16
N LEU A 848 4.96 -2.97 -69.34
CA LEU A 848 4.43 -2.57 -70.65
C LEU A 848 5.14 -1.34 -71.22
N GLU A 849 5.47 -0.36 -70.38
CA GLU A 849 6.28 0.81 -70.78
C GLU A 849 7.68 0.40 -71.21
N LYS A 850 8.25 -0.61 -70.54
CA LYS A 850 9.60 -1.09 -70.81
C LYS A 850 9.69 -1.95 -72.07
N ASN A 851 8.75 -2.89 -72.27
CA ASN A 851 8.70 -3.75 -73.45
C ASN A 851 7.32 -4.39 -73.65
N ARG A 852 6.62 -3.97 -74.71
CA ARG A 852 5.25 -4.42 -75.05
C ARG A 852 5.16 -5.84 -75.62
N ASP A 853 6.28 -6.39 -76.08
CA ASP A 853 6.35 -7.71 -76.72
C ASP A 853 6.61 -8.85 -75.71
N LEU A 854 6.76 -8.53 -74.43
CA LEU A 854 6.89 -9.54 -73.38
C LEU A 854 5.64 -10.43 -73.30
N GLU A 855 5.86 -11.72 -73.06
CA GLU A 855 4.79 -12.67 -72.78
C GLU A 855 4.35 -12.50 -71.31
N PRO A 856 3.16 -11.91 -71.03
CA PRO A 856 2.80 -11.46 -69.68
C PRO A 856 2.65 -12.60 -68.69
N LYS A 857 2.26 -13.79 -69.17
CA LYS A 857 2.16 -14.99 -68.36
C LYS A 857 3.51 -15.50 -67.89
N LEU A 858 4.58 -15.26 -68.64
CA LEU A 858 5.94 -15.61 -68.22
C LEU A 858 6.49 -14.53 -67.29
N LYS A 859 6.30 -13.26 -67.62
CA LYS A 859 6.85 -12.14 -66.83
C LYS A 859 6.32 -12.09 -65.40
N VAL A 860 5.02 -12.31 -65.20
CA VAL A 860 4.42 -12.31 -63.85
C VAL A 860 4.93 -13.47 -62.96
N LEU A 861 5.50 -14.53 -63.54
CA LEU A 861 6.10 -15.61 -62.77
C LEU A 861 7.43 -15.20 -62.13
N ASP A 862 8.12 -14.19 -62.68
CA ASP A 862 9.33 -13.63 -62.07
C ASP A 862 9.04 -13.03 -60.70
N TYR A 863 7.85 -12.44 -60.53
CA TYR A 863 7.43 -11.79 -59.28
C TYR A 863 6.74 -12.74 -58.29
N THR A 864 6.07 -13.79 -58.80
CA THR A 864 5.20 -14.64 -57.99
C THR A 864 5.75 -16.05 -57.74
N HIS A 865 6.76 -16.47 -58.50
CA HIS A 865 7.37 -17.80 -58.46
C HIS A 865 6.35 -18.97 -58.49
N SER A 866 5.19 -18.77 -59.12
CA SER A 866 4.05 -19.71 -59.14
C SER A 866 3.43 -20.03 -57.77
N ASP A 867 3.75 -19.28 -56.72
CA ASP A 867 3.12 -19.45 -55.40
C ASP A 867 1.66 -18.96 -55.43
N LYS A 868 0.75 -19.82 -54.98
CA LYS A 868 -0.69 -19.57 -54.93
C LYS A 868 -1.05 -18.37 -54.04
N TRP A 869 -0.18 -17.99 -53.11
CA TRP A 869 -0.39 -16.84 -52.24
C TRP A 869 -0.47 -15.51 -53.01
N TYR A 870 0.20 -15.38 -54.16
CA TYR A 870 0.20 -14.18 -55.00
C TYR A 870 -0.91 -14.18 -56.07
N ASN A 871 -1.94 -15.01 -55.91
CA ASN A 871 -2.99 -15.17 -56.92
C ASN A 871 -3.71 -13.85 -57.24
N HIS A 872 -3.87 -12.96 -56.27
CA HIS A 872 -4.51 -11.65 -56.48
C HIS A 872 -3.62 -10.73 -57.32
N LEU A 873 -2.32 -10.65 -57.01
CA LEU A 873 -1.34 -9.91 -57.79
C LEU A 873 -1.28 -10.41 -59.22
N LYS A 874 -1.16 -11.74 -59.41
CA LYS A 874 -1.09 -12.35 -60.74
C LYS A 874 -2.31 -12.03 -61.60
N LYS A 875 -3.51 -12.07 -61.01
CA LYS A 875 -4.75 -11.75 -61.73
C LYS A 875 -4.80 -10.28 -62.13
N ALA A 876 -4.49 -9.37 -61.21
CA ALA A 876 -4.47 -7.94 -61.50
C ALA A 876 -3.46 -7.58 -62.59
N TYR A 877 -2.24 -8.11 -62.51
CA TYR A 877 -1.19 -7.91 -63.51
C TYR A 877 -1.65 -8.33 -64.92
N LEU A 878 -2.20 -9.55 -65.06
CA LEU A 878 -2.64 -10.07 -66.36
C LEU A 878 -3.85 -9.31 -66.91
N LEU A 879 -4.76 -8.86 -66.04
CA LEU A 879 -5.91 -8.06 -66.42
C LEU A 879 -5.46 -6.70 -66.96
N GLU A 880 -4.57 -6.01 -66.24
CA GLU A 880 -4.04 -4.71 -66.65
C GLU A 880 -3.24 -4.80 -67.95
N TRP A 881 -2.44 -5.86 -68.10
CA TRP A 881 -1.70 -6.10 -69.35
C TRP A 881 -2.63 -6.27 -70.55
N LYS A 882 -3.73 -7.01 -70.39
CA LYS A 882 -4.72 -7.23 -71.45
C LYS A 882 -5.43 -5.93 -71.82
N ASN A 883 -5.73 -5.08 -70.84
CA ASN A 883 -6.48 -3.85 -71.06
C ASN A 883 -5.65 -2.77 -71.79
N ASN A 884 -4.32 -2.78 -71.67
CA ASN A 884 -3.42 -1.76 -72.24
C ASN A 884 -2.55 -2.25 -73.42
N LYS A 885 -2.68 -3.52 -73.85
CA LYS A 885 -2.00 -4.05 -75.06
C LYS A 885 -2.75 -3.69 -76.36
N PHE A 886 -3.86 -2.97 -76.26
CA PHE A 886 -4.67 -2.51 -77.39
C PHE A 886 -4.79 -0.98 -77.40
#